data_AF-A0A158PNH5-F1
#
_entry.id   AF-A0A158PNH5-F1
#
_cell.length_a   1.000
_cell.length_b   1.000
_cell.length_c   1.000
_cell.angle_alpha   90.00
_cell.angle_beta   90.00
_cell.angle_gamma   90.00
#
_symmetry.space_group_name_H-M   'P 1'
#
loop_
_entity.id
_entity.type
_entity.pdbx_description
1 polymer ?
#
loop_
_entity_poly.entity_id
_entity_poly.type
_entity_poly.pdbx_seq_one_letter_code
_entity_poly.pdbx_strand_id
1 'polypeptide(L)'
;MAMHQADKVFGTLCELLPETEGFECHRFKVGSYNALVERDFKLCYDDNVMAAVVLNTPSFLETTFKNWLISQKGVDETVNDLIAKFGANPLQAYFTEKFRAVKKALLPFEAEVIQDFDFSKQWVPKVLLTTCGMVSGAAYYYRPSPGQDLLIVDPISHVKKRRMGLSLHPKFGGHFGFRAVFIFKDIELAHEFKERQAPMILDTIEKQEEALNLFNYHWLDGRFRDCGDPIERYSELQMKFFSTAPIRRWSLIEHWFNEKIIMEKYEKILERLHEEVAEKDGLELHIFKVGSYNSLASSYFQLPYDENAMAVLVLNTPSFFETTFKSWLKSQQKSGETLKDLIEKFGSSPIRAYFSEKFDNLKRSFIPVEVVVLHDSDVQSNRRPVVLMTTCGHVSGAAFFYRPPEDALRWFDPETKKVKRRMGLSLHPKFGGHFAYRAVLIFPEIHLPADFQENRPVMRLDTIEKQNEAITLFNEHWKDVNSNNILTMEEKETCESAMNKLHEVFPDQEGFELHQFKIGSYNEVAGACFQLAYDENAMGVVVLNTPSFFETTFKKWIQAKHRPNERVEELAKRFPAGPISAYFNEKFDVVKELFSGSSLVAVHDFELLPNRRPKIMMTTSGHVSGAVFFYHPPEEAFGISNKALLTNKRRTGVCLHPKYGGYFAFRGVFVFPNVHLPADFKEKRAPMVLDTIEKQEEAIALFNHHWWDGKFRDCGNPVEKYSDLQLKYFSTMPEKRWSIIAHWFQ
;
A
#
# COMPACT_ATOMS: atom_id res chain seq x y z
N MET A 1 37.45 -36.96 -43.62
CA MET A 1 36.83 -37.97 -42.74
C MET A 1 36.70 -37.47 -41.30
N ALA A 2 37.76 -36.94 -40.67
CA ALA A 2 37.71 -36.43 -39.28
C ALA A 2 36.61 -35.38 -39.03
N MET A 3 36.51 -34.35 -39.88
CA MET A 3 35.46 -33.32 -39.72
C MET A 3 34.03 -33.86 -39.86
N HIS A 4 33.81 -34.84 -40.76
CA HIS A 4 32.51 -35.49 -40.91
C HIS A 4 32.13 -36.33 -39.68
N GLN A 5 33.10 -37.00 -39.04
CA GLN A 5 32.87 -37.70 -37.77
C GLN A 5 32.59 -36.72 -36.63
N ALA A 6 33.33 -35.62 -36.53
CA ALA A 6 33.11 -34.57 -35.53
C ALA A 6 31.72 -33.91 -35.68
N ASP A 7 31.30 -33.59 -36.90
CA ASP A 7 29.96 -33.07 -37.19
C ASP A 7 28.87 -34.08 -36.85
N LYS A 8 29.06 -35.36 -37.18
CA LYS A 8 28.11 -36.44 -36.86
C LYS A 8 27.94 -36.60 -35.35
N VAL A 9 29.05 -36.74 -34.61
CA VAL A 9 29.02 -36.92 -33.15
C VAL A 9 28.39 -35.73 -32.45
N PHE A 10 28.77 -34.51 -32.86
CA PHE A 10 28.19 -33.30 -32.30
C PHE A 10 26.70 -33.16 -32.63
N GLY A 11 26.29 -33.48 -33.85
CA GLY A 11 24.88 -33.52 -34.23
C GLY A 11 24.07 -34.49 -33.36
N THR A 12 24.57 -35.72 -33.16
CA THR A 12 23.95 -36.69 -32.26
C THR A 12 23.90 -36.21 -30.81
N LEU A 13 24.94 -35.52 -30.31
CA LEU A 13 24.91 -34.92 -28.98
C LEU A 13 23.77 -33.89 -28.86
N CYS A 14 23.63 -33.00 -29.85
CA CYS A 14 22.55 -32.01 -29.88
C CYS A 14 21.15 -32.64 -30.01
N GLU A 15 21.01 -33.76 -30.71
CA GLU A 15 19.74 -34.51 -30.79
C GLU A 15 19.37 -35.14 -29.44
N LEU A 16 20.35 -35.62 -28.67
CA LEU A 16 20.16 -36.21 -27.35
C LEU A 16 19.95 -35.18 -26.24
N LEU A 17 20.41 -33.95 -26.47
CA LEU A 17 20.29 -32.78 -25.59
C LEU A 17 19.75 -31.58 -26.38
N PRO A 18 18.49 -31.64 -26.84
CA PRO A 18 17.95 -30.63 -27.73
C PRO A 18 17.55 -29.35 -26.96
N GLU A 19 17.53 -28.23 -27.68
CA GLU A 19 17.05 -26.93 -27.18
C GLU A 19 15.59 -27.00 -26.69
N THR A 20 14.76 -27.86 -27.30
CA THR A 20 13.37 -28.11 -26.87
C THR A 20 13.26 -28.72 -25.48
N GLU A 21 14.29 -29.43 -25.02
CA GLU A 21 14.42 -29.94 -23.65
C GLU A 21 15.20 -28.97 -22.73
N GLY A 22 15.53 -27.78 -23.22
CA GLY A 22 16.22 -26.75 -22.46
C GLY A 22 17.73 -26.93 -22.36
N PHE A 23 18.37 -27.48 -23.39
CA PHE A 23 19.82 -27.64 -23.46
C PHE A 23 20.45 -26.91 -24.64
N GLU A 24 21.68 -26.43 -24.48
CA GLU A 24 22.53 -26.04 -25.61
C GLU A 24 23.90 -26.70 -25.51
N CYS A 25 24.45 -27.07 -26.66
CA CYS A 25 25.76 -27.69 -26.79
C CYS A 25 26.67 -26.82 -27.67
N HIS A 26 27.91 -26.61 -27.25
CA HIS A 26 28.88 -25.78 -27.98
C HIS A 26 30.25 -26.48 -28.03
N ARG A 27 30.73 -26.80 -29.24
CA ARG A 27 32.01 -27.52 -29.43
C ARG A 27 33.22 -26.58 -29.52
N PHE A 28 34.36 -27.05 -29.02
CA PHE A 28 35.64 -26.36 -28.99
C PHE A 28 36.82 -27.34 -28.99
N LYS A 29 38.03 -26.84 -29.25
CA LYS A 29 39.28 -27.61 -29.13
C LYS A 29 39.81 -27.60 -27.70
N VAL A 30 40.26 -28.73 -27.18
CA VAL A 30 40.88 -28.80 -25.85
C VAL A 30 42.07 -27.82 -25.72
N GLY A 31 42.85 -27.65 -26.78
CA GLY A 31 43.96 -26.70 -26.84
C GLY A 31 43.53 -25.24 -26.58
N SER A 32 42.38 -24.83 -27.11
CA SER A 32 41.81 -23.49 -26.90
C SER A 32 41.49 -23.23 -25.44
N TYR A 33 40.98 -24.23 -24.72
CA TYR A 33 40.78 -24.16 -23.27
C TYR A 33 42.11 -24.16 -22.51
N ASN A 34 43.02 -25.10 -22.83
CA ASN A 34 44.32 -25.25 -22.18
C ASN A 34 45.22 -24.01 -22.31
N ALA A 35 45.03 -23.21 -23.36
CA ALA A 35 45.73 -21.95 -23.55
C ALA A 35 45.33 -20.84 -22.55
N LEU A 36 44.14 -20.94 -21.94
CA LEU A 36 43.59 -19.90 -21.06
C LEU A 36 43.60 -20.24 -19.57
N VAL A 37 43.94 -21.47 -19.20
CA VAL A 37 43.91 -21.94 -17.81
C VAL A 37 45.31 -22.22 -17.26
N GLU A 38 45.44 -22.10 -15.94
CA GLU A 38 46.66 -22.46 -15.23
C GLU A 38 46.95 -23.96 -15.33
N ARG A 39 48.21 -24.34 -15.08
CA ARG A 39 48.71 -25.72 -15.25
C ARG A 39 47.82 -26.77 -14.55
N ASP A 40 47.33 -26.46 -13.36
CA ASP A 40 46.55 -27.40 -12.54
C ASP A 40 45.14 -27.66 -13.07
N PHE A 41 44.65 -26.83 -14.00
CA PHE A 41 43.35 -26.96 -14.64
C PHE A 41 43.42 -27.45 -16.09
N LYS A 42 44.62 -27.70 -16.63
CA LYS A 42 44.80 -28.19 -18.00
C LYS A 42 44.26 -29.61 -18.13
N LEU A 43 43.52 -29.84 -19.21
CA LEU A 43 43.03 -31.16 -19.58
C LEU A 43 44.14 -31.93 -20.30
N CYS A 44 44.36 -33.19 -19.92
CA CYS A 44 45.43 -34.04 -20.46
C CYS A 44 45.01 -34.73 -21.77
N TYR A 45 44.71 -33.93 -22.80
CA TYR A 45 44.39 -34.40 -24.15
C TYR A 45 45.14 -33.58 -25.20
N ASP A 46 45.27 -34.11 -26.41
CA ASP A 46 45.87 -33.38 -27.53
C ASP A 46 45.04 -32.14 -27.89
N ASP A 47 45.71 -31.09 -28.36
CA ASP A 47 45.10 -29.77 -28.54
C ASP A 47 43.90 -29.79 -29.50
N ASN A 48 43.90 -30.67 -30.51
CA ASN A 48 42.83 -30.78 -31.50
C ASN A 48 41.65 -31.65 -31.04
N VAL A 49 41.73 -32.30 -29.87
CA VAL A 49 40.62 -33.13 -29.36
C VAL A 49 39.36 -32.30 -29.21
N MET A 50 38.25 -32.84 -29.73
CA MET A 50 36.94 -32.22 -29.66
C MET A 50 36.39 -32.32 -28.24
N ALA A 51 36.00 -31.18 -27.69
CA ALA A 51 35.18 -31.09 -26.50
C ALA A 51 33.88 -30.32 -26.79
N ALA A 52 32.82 -30.58 -26.04
CA ALA A 52 31.56 -29.84 -26.12
C ALA A 52 31.08 -29.47 -24.73
N VAL A 53 30.90 -28.16 -24.47
CA VAL A 53 30.27 -27.68 -23.24
C VAL A 53 28.76 -27.74 -23.39
N VAL A 54 28.08 -28.18 -22.34
CA VAL A 54 26.63 -28.29 -22.24
C VAL A 54 26.14 -27.31 -21.17
N LEU A 55 25.12 -26.54 -21.51
CA LEU A 55 24.40 -25.68 -20.57
C LEU A 55 22.90 -25.98 -20.61
N ASN A 56 22.20 -25.66 -19.53
CA ASN A 56 20.73 -25.63 -19.51
C ASN A 56 20.22 -24.19 -19.65
N THR A 57 19.09 -24.04 -20.33
CA THR A 57 18.39 -22.76 -20.57
C THR A 57 17.27 -22.55 -19.54
N PRO A 58 16.53 -21.41 -19.60
CA PRO A 58 15.40 -21.16 -18.71
C PRO A 58 14.31 -22.25 -18.71
N SER A 59 13.94 -22.77 -19.86
CA SER A 59 12.82 -23.73 -19.98
C SER A 59 13.05 -25.03 -19.19
N PHE A 60 14.30 -25.43 -18.99
CA PHE A 60 14.70 -26.72 -18.44
C PHE A 60 13.99 -27.13 -17.13
N LEU A 61 13.86 -26.22 -16.15
CA LEU A 61 13.41 -26.60 -14.80
C LEU A 61 11.95 -27.07 -14.80
N GLU A 62 11.07 -26.33 -15.46
CA GLU A 62 9.62 -26.54 -15.39
C GLU A 62 9.07 -27.40 -16.52
N THR A 63 9.88 -27.72 -17.53
CA THR A 63 9.54 -28.70 -18.56
C THR A 63 10.25 -30.02 -18.27
N THR A 64 11.53 -30.11 -18.61
CA THR A 64 12.28 -31.37 -18.63
C THR A 64 12.51 -31.92 -17.24
N PHE A 65 12.97 -31.09 -16.30
CA PHE A 65 13.25 -31.56 -14.95
C PHE A 65 11.98 -31.88 -14.17
N LYS A 66 10.95 -31.03 -14.25
CA LYS A 66 9.62 -31.30 -13.67
C LYS A 66 9.07 -32.65 -14.13
N ASN A 67 9.03 -32.89 -15.44
CA ASN A 67 8.50 -34.13 -15.99
C ASN A 67 9.29 -35.36 -15.55
N TRP A 68 10.62 -35.28 -15.56
CA TRP A 68 11.46 -36.36 -15.04
C TRP A 68 11.15 -36.60 -13.56
N LEU A 69 11.13 -35.56 -12.73
CA LEU A 69 10.97 -35.72 -11.28
C LEU A 69 9.58 -36.30 -10.93
N ILE A 70 8.52 -35.87 -11.62
CA ILE A 70 7.18 -36.45 -11.51
C ILE A 70 7.21 -37.94 -11.87
N SER A 71 7.89 -38.31 -12.97
CA SER A 71 7.99 -39.72 -13.39
C SER A 71 8.75 -40.61 -12.39
N GLN A 72 9.52 -40.02 -11.46
CA GLN A 72 10.22 -40.76 -10.41
C GLN A 72 9.32 -41.18 -9.24
N LYS A 73 8.10 -40.64 -9.16
CA LYS A 73 7.15 -40.90 -8.07
C LYS A 73 6.29 -42.12 -8.39
N GLY A 74 6.36 -43.13 -7.52
CA GLY A 74 5.43 -44.26 -7.54
C GLY A 74 3.99 -43.85 -7.24
N VAL A 75 3.05 -44.73 -7.61
CA VAL A 75 1.59 -44.52 -7.42
C VAL A 75 1.26 -44.22 -5.95
N ASP A 76 1.87 -44.98 -5.03
CA ASP A 76 1.63 -44.86 -3.58
C ASP A 76 2.74 -44.09 -2.83
N GLU A 77 3.77 -43.60 -3.53
CA GLU A 77 4.84 -42.82 -2.90
C GLU A 77 4.37 -41.41 -2.54
N THR A 78 4.86 -40.90 -1.41
CA THR A 78 4.68 -39.51 -0.98
C THR A 78 5.86 -38.65 -1.43
N VAL A 79 5.73 -37.33 -1.31
CA VAL A 79 6.87 -36.41 -1.58
C VAL A 79 8.01 -36.65 -0.59
N ASN A 80 7.72 -37.07 0.65
CA ASN A 80 8.76 -37.42 1.62
C ASN A 80 9.59 -38.63 1.18
N ASP A 81 8.99 -39.58 0.46
CA ASP A 81 9.73 -40.73 -0.10
C ASP A 81 10.70 -40.29 -1.20
N LEU A 82 10.29 -39.32 -2.03
CA LEU A 82 11.18 -38.69 -3.01
C LEU A 82 12.31 -37.90 -2.34
N ILE A 83 12.03 -37.18 -1.26
CA ILE A 83 13.05 -36.47 -0.47
C ILE A 83 14.05 -37.47 0.11
N ALA A 84 13.59 -38.60 0.63
CA ALA A 84 14.46 -39.67 1.13
C ALA A 84 15.32 -40.27 0.01
N LYS A 85 14.76 -40.44 -1.20
CA LYS A 85 15.45 -41.01 -2.37
C LYS A 85 16.52 -40.08 -2.95
N PHE A 86 16.23 -38.79 -3.10
CA PHE A 86 17.08 -37.84 -3.83
C PHE A 86 17.79 -36.81 -2.93
N GLY A 87 17.45 -36.76 -1.63
CA GLY A 87 18.03 -35.84 -0.67
C GLY A 87 17.78 -34.36 -1.04
N ALA A 88 18.75 -33.51 -0.72
CA ALA A 88 18.61 -32.06 -0.87
C ALA A 88 18.79 -31.53 -2.32
N ASN A 89 19.25 -32.35 -3.26
CA ASN A 89 19.59 -31.89 -4.61
C ASN A 89 19.18 -32.89 -5.71
N PRO A 90 17.88 -33.03 -6.00
CA PRO A 90 17.39 -33.92 -7.06
C PRO A 90 17.90 -33.56 -8.47
N LEU A 91 18.30 -32.31 -8.72
CA LEU A 91 18.90 -31.90 -9.99
C LEU A 91 20.21 -32.65 -10.29
N GLN A 92 21.03 -32.90 -9.25
CA GLN A 92 22.29 -33.62 -9.42
C GLN A 92 22.04 -35.07 -9.85
N ALA A 93 20.99 -35.70 -9.30
CA ALA A 93 20.57 -37.05 -9.69
C ALA A 93 20.10 -37.07 -11.16
N TYR A 94 19.27 -36.10 -11.55
CA TYR A 94 18.83 -35.96 -12.95
C TYR A 94 20.01 -35.86 -13.92
N PHE A 95 20.95 -34.92 -13.72
CA PHE A 95 22.07 -34.75 -14.65
C PHE A 95 22.98 -35.97 -14.70
N THR A 96 23.23 -36.59 -13.55
CA THR A 96 24.02 -37.83 -13.49
C THR A 96 23.37 -38.97 -14.28
N GLU A 97 22.05 -39.11 -14.21
CA GLU A 97 21.30 -40.11 -14.97
C GLU A 97 21.25 -39.77 -16.46
N LYS A 98 20.83 -38.55 -16.82
CA LYS A 98 20.71 -38.09 -18.21
C LYS A 98 22.06 -38.18 -18.92
N PHE A 99 23.15 -37.66 -18.35
CA PHE A 99 24.45 -37.70 -19.02
C PHE A 99 25.05 -39.11 -19.09
N ARG A 100 24.73 -40.01 -18.16
CA ARG A 100 25.07 -41.44 -18.29
C ARG A 100 24.31 -42.08 -19.46
N ALA A 101 23.03 -41.76 -19.63
CA ALA A 101 22.23 -42.24 -20.76
C ALA A 101 22.75 -41.69 -22.10
N VAL A 102 23.06 -40.40 -22.18
CA VAL A 102 23.66 -39.75 -23.36
C VAL A 102 25.00 -40.40 -23.71
N LYS A 103 25.90 -40.58 -22.73
CA LYS A 103 27.19 -41.27 -22.95
C LYS A 103 27.01 -42.67 -23.52
N LYS A 104 26.00 -43.42 -23.06
CA LYS A 104 25.69 -44.76 -23.60
C LYS A 104 25.14 -44.69 -25.03
N ALA A 105 24.29 -43.71 -25.33
CA ALA A 105 23.69 -43.51 -26.65
C ALA A 105 24.69 -43.02 -27.71
N LEU A 106 25.78 -42.36 -27.27
CA LEU A 106 26.86 -41.91 -28.15
C LEU A 106 27.79 -43.03 -28.64
N LEU A 107 27.69 -44.25 -28.09
CA LEU A 107 28.52 -45.37 -28.54
C LEU A 107 28.34 -45.65 -30.05
N PRO A 108 29.42 -45.93 -30.79
CA PRO A 108 30.76 -46.28 -30.32
C PRO A 108 31.69 -45.09 -30.02
N PHE A 109 31.22 -43.84 -30.09
CA PHE A 109 32.05 -42.67 -29.82
C PHE A 109 32.26 -42.50 -28.32
N GLU A 110 33.46 -42.79 -27.83
CA GLU A 110 33.77 -42.67 -26.41
C GLU A 110 33.85 -41.21 -25.97
N ALA A 111 33.06 -40.87 -24.96
CA ALA A 111 33.08 -39.55 -24.32
C ALA A 111 33.43 -39.65 -22.83
N GLU A 112 34.36 -38.80 -22.40
CA GLU A 112 34.51 -38.46 -20.98
C GLU A 112 33.58 -37.29 -20.65
N VAL A 113 32.85 -37.41 -19.54
CA VAL A 113 31.91 -36.39 -19.09
C VAL A 113 32.40 -35.86 -17.75
N ILE A 114 32.63 -34.56 -17.67
CA ILE A 114 32.99 -33.86 -16.44
C ILE A 114 31.87 -32.86 -16.15
N GLN A 115 31.22 -33.00 -15.00
CA GLN A 115 30.09 -32.17 -14.58
C GLN A 115 30.55 -30.96 -13.76
N ASP A 116 29.69 -29.94 -13.64
CA ASP A 116 29.93 -28.69 -12.90
C ASP A 116 30.25 -28.92 -11.41
N PHE A 117 29.75 -30.02 -10.85
CA PHE A 117 30.00 -30.43 -9.47
C PHE A 117 31.08 -31.51 -9.31
N ASP A 118 31.88 -31.80 -10.35
CA ASP A 118 32.98 -32.75 -10.24
C ASP A 118 34.27 -32.08 -9.74
N PHE A 119 34.70 -32.48 -8.55
CA PHE A 119 35.94 -31.99 -7.91
C PHE A 119 36.99 -33.10 -7.78
N SER A 120 38.26 -32.70 -7.71
CA SER A 120 39.36 -33.55 -7.27
C SER A 120 39.27 -33.84 -5.78
N LYS A 121 40.11 -34.76 -5.28
CA LYS A 121 40.23 -35.05 -3.84
C LYS A 121 40.69 -33.83 -3.02
N GLN A 122 41.31 -32.83 -3.66
CA GLN A 122 41.71 -31.57 -3.02
C GLN A 122 40.67 -30.45 -3.19
N TRP A 123 39.42 -30.77 -3.56
CA TRP A 123 38.35 -29.76 -3.78
C TRP A 123 38.66 -28.77 -4.91
N VAL A 124 39.46 -29.18 -5.89
CA VAL A 124 39.72 -28.40 -7.11
C VAL A 124 38.74 -28.83 -8.19
N PRO A 125 37.99 -27.92 -8.84
CA PRO A 125 37.13 -28.27 -9.97
C PRO A 125 37.94 -29.02 -11.05
N LYS A 126 37.41 -30.12 -11.56
CA LYS A 126 38.10 -30.87 -12.63
C LYS A 126 38.18 -30.11 -13.95
N VAL A 127 37.28 -29.15 -14.15
CA VAL A 127 37.24 -28.28 -15.33
C VAL A 127 36.63 -26.92 -14.97
N LEU A 128 37.09 -25.84 -15.62
CA LEU A 128 36.52 -24.51 -15.47
C LEU A 128 35.49 -24.24 -16.56
N LEU A 129 34.22 -24.57 -16.30
CA LEU A 129 33.16 -24.46 -17.32
C LEU A 129 32.92 -23.04 -17.83
N THR A 130 33.20 -22.00 -17.04
CA THR A 130 33.16 -20.60 -17.52
C THR A 130 34.18 -20.34 -18.62
N THR A 131 35.37 -20.95 -18.52
CA THR A 131 36.38 -20.90 -19.59
C THR A 131 35.93 -21.73 -20.79
N CYS A 132 35.34 -22.91 -20.58
CA CYS A 132 34.78 -23.71 -21.68
C CYS A 132 33.74 -22.92 -22.48
N GLY A 133 32.80 -22.25 -21.79
CA GLY A 133 31.78 -21.42 -22.43
C GLY A 133 32.36 -20.21 -23.18
N MET A 134 33.44 -19.62 -22.67
CA MET A 134 34.15 -18.52 -23.34
C MET A 134 34.82 -18.99 -24.64
N VAL A 135 35.57 -20.10 -24.59
CA VAL A 135 36.32 -20.58 -25.76
C VAL A 135 35.41 -21.22 -26.81
N SER A 136 34.29 -21.81 -26.41
CA SER A 136 33.31 -22.39 -27.35
C SER A 136 32.43 -21.35 -28.03
N GLY A 137 32.46 -20.10 -27.55
CA GLY A 137 31.61 -19.01 -28.02
C GLY A 137 30.20 -19.00 -27.42
N ALA A 138 29.93 -19.81 -26.40
CA ALA A 138 28.61 -19.90 -25.77
C ALA A 138 28.26 -18.63 -24.97
N ALA A 139 29.18 -18.18 -24.11
CA ALA A 139 28.94 -17.05 -23.22
C ALA A 139 30.24 -16.32 -22.92
N TYR A 140 30.19 -14.98 -22.89
CA TYR A 140 31.37 -14.18 -22.59
C TYR A 140 31.66 -14.21 -21.09
N TYR A 141 32.92 -14.46 -20.72
CA TYR A 141 33.34 -14.56 -19.33
C TYR A 141 34.01 -13.27 -18.84
N TYR A 142 33.28 -12.50 -18.04
CA TYR A 142 33.73 -11.27 -17.40
C TYR A 142 34.52 -11.59 -16.14
N ARG A 143 35.73 -11.04 -16.04
CA ARG A 143 36.67 -11.29 -14.95
C ARG A 143 36.85 -10.03 -14.09
N PRO A 144 37.03 -10.16 -12.77
CA PRO A 144 37.42 -9.03 -11.93
C PRO A 144 38.72 -8.39 -12.42
N SER A 145 38.81 -7.06 -12.32
CA SER A 145 39.99 -6.31 -12.76
C SER A 145 41.24 -6.70 -11.95
N PRO A 146 42.42 -6.84 -12.59
CA PRO A 146 43.68 -7.05 -11.88
C PRO A 146 43.96 -5.90 -10.91
N GLY A 147 44.23 -6.19 -9.63
CA GLY A 147 44.65 -5.19 -8.62
C GLY A 147 43.59 -4.73 -7.61
N GLN A 148 42.34 -5.20 -7.70
CA GLN A 148 41.33 -5.02 -6.66
C GLN A 148 41.41 -6.09 -5.57
N ASP A 149 40.88 -5.81 -4.37
CA ASP A 149 40.76 -6.80 -3.29
C ASP A 149 39.99 -8.03 -3.79
N LEU A 150 40.71 -9.13 -3.99
CA LEU A 150 40.17 -10.39 -4.50
C LEU A 150 39.36 -11.16 -3.45
N LEU A 151 39.32 -10.67 -2.21
CA LEU A 151 38.59 -11.27 -1.10
C LEU A 151 37.40 -10.40 -0.73
N ILE A 152 36.22 -10.99 -0.76
CA ILE A 152 34.95 -10.36 -0.37
C ILE A 152 34.36 -11.11 0.81
N VAL A 153 33.63 -10.41 1.68
CA VAL A 153 32.83 -11.06 2.71
C VAL A 153 31.50 -11.46 2.08
N ASP A 154 31.22 -12.76 2.06
CA ASP A 154 29.95 -13.26 1.55
C ASP A 154 28.79 -12.70 2.40
N PRO A 155 27.76 -12.10 1.79
CA PRO A 155 26.70 -11.41 2.52
C PRO A 155 25.81 -12.35 3.36
N ILE A 156 25.89 -13.66 3.16
CA ILE A 156 25.01 -14.67 3.78
C ILE A 156 25.76 -15.48 4.82
N SER A 157 26.88 -16.07 4.41
CA SER A 157 27.72 -16.91 5.26
C SER A 157 28.69 -16.10 6.12
N HIS A 158 28.90 -14.82 5.81
CA HIS A 158 29.90 -13.95 6.42
C HIS A 158 31.35 -14.49 6.32
N VAL A 159 31.57 -15.46 5.43
CA VAL A 159 32.88 -16.05 5.17
C VAL A 159 33.60 -15.22 4.10
N LYS A 160 34.91 -15.01 4.28
CA LYS A 160 35.75 -14.43 3.23
C LYS A 160 35.87 -15.42 2.06
N LYS A 161 35.37 -15.03 0.89
CA LYS A 161 35.46 -15.80 -0.36
C LYS A 161 36.17 -14.98 -1.44
N ARG A 162 36.64 -15.67 -2.48
CA ARG A 162 37.23 -15.00 -3.64
C ARG A 162 36.15 -14.28 -4.45
N ARG A 163 36.42 -13.08 -4.94
CA ARG A 163 35.61 -12.40 -5.94
C ARG A 163 35.63 -13.23 -7.22
N MET A 164 34.46 -13.71 -7.64
CA MET A 164 34.31 -14.61 -8.79
C MET A 164 33.97 -13.82 -10.06
N GLY A 165 34.40 -14.35 -11.21
CA GLY A 165 33.94 -13.86 -12.51
C GLY A 165 32.53 -14.36 -12.84
N LEU A 166 31.94 -13.78 -13.87
CA LEU A 166 30.56 -14.05 -14.31
C LEU A 166 30.53 -14.30 -15.82
N SER A 167 29.83 -15.35 -16.26
CA SER A 167 29.54 -15.57 -17.68
C SER A 167 28.14 -15.06 -18.01
N LEU A 168 27.99 -14.32 -19.12
CA LEU A 168 26.69 -13.90 -19.64
C LEU A 168 26.48 -14.43 -21.06
N HIS A 169 25.33 -15.07 -21.26
CA HIS A 169 24.89 -15.61 -22.52
C HIS A 169 24.20 -14.51 -23.37
N PRO A 170 24.43 -14.44 -24.68
CA PRO A 170 23.82 -13.39 -25.53
C PRO A 170 22.29 -13.43 -25.59
N LYS A 171 21.69 -14.61 -25.37
CA LYS A 171 20.22 -14.79 -25.37
C LYS A 171 19.60 -14.74 -23.97
N PHE A 172 20.32 -15.20 -22.95
CA PHE A 172 19.76 -15.48 -21.62
C PHE A 172 20.36 -14.60 -20.51
N GLY A 173 21.35 -13.75 -20.81
CA GLY A 173 22.10 -13.05 -19.78
C GLY A 173 22.70 -14.07 -18.80
N GLY A 174 22.39 -13.96 -17.51
CA GLY A 174 22.75 -14.95 -16.49
C GLY A 174 21.68 -15.99 -16.19
N HIS A 175 20.58 -16.06 -16.96
CA HIS A 175 19.49 -17.05 -16.80
C HIS A 175 19.82 -18.40 -17.47
N PHE A 176 20.96 -18.97 -17.11
CA PHE A 176 21.38 -20.29 -17.58
C PHE A 176 22.33 -20.95 -16.55
N GLY A 177 22.72 -22.20 -16.80
CA GLY A 177 23.78 -22.85 -16.02
C GLY A 177 24.61 -23.79 -16.87
N PHE A 178 25.94 -23.68 -16.79
CA PHE A 178 26.82 -24.72 -17.34
C PHE A 178 26.67 -26.01 -16.54
N ARG A 179 26.61 -27.16 -17.22
CA ARG A 179 26.32 -28.46 -16.59
C ARG A 179 27.41 -29.49 -16.77
N ALA A 180 28.01 -29.57 -17.95
CA ALA A 180 29.06 -30.53 -18.20
C ALA A 180 29.93 -30.12 -19.39
N VAL A 181 31.08 -30.78 -19.51
CA VAL A 181 31.83 -30.89 -20.76
C VAL A 181 31.91 -32.36 -21.16
N PHE A 182 31.67 -32.64 -22.44
CA PHE A 182 31.89 -33.92 -23.09
C PHE A 182 33.20 -33.84 -23.87
N ILE A 183 34.16 -34.72 -23.58
CA ILE A 183 35.47 -34.78 -24.25
C ILE A 183 35.52 -36.08 -25.05
N PHE A 184 35.69 -35.97 -26.36
CA PHE A 184 35.65 -37.10 -27.29
C PHE A 184 37.08 -37.50 -27.67
N LYS A 185 37.65 -38.45 -26.92
CA LYS A 185 39.11 -38.75 -26.92
C LYS A 185 39.67 -39.08 -28.30
N ASP A 186 38.87 -39.75 -29.12
CA ASP A 186 39.27 -40.23 -30.44
C ASP A 186 38.76 -39.34 -31.59
N ILE A 187 38.17 -38.18 -31.26
CA ILE A 187 37.61 -37.25 -32.25
C ILE A 187 38.41 -35.96 -32.24
N GLU A 188 39.12 -35.71 -33.32
CA GLU A 188 39.86 -34.47 -33.54
C GLU A 188 39.09 -33.49 -34.43
N LEU A 189 39.09 -32.22 -34.03
CA LEU A 189 38.68 -31.11 -34.86
C LEU A 189 39.83 -30.75 -35.81
N ALA A 190 39.49 -30.49 -37.07
CA ALA A 190 40.48 -30.14 -38.08
C ALA A 190 41.27 -28.87 -37.69
N HIS A 191 42.50 -28.73 -38.16
CA HIS A 191 43.36 -27.60 -37.80
C HIS A 191 42.69 -26.26 -38.18
N GLU A 192 41.96 -26.22 -39.29
CA GLU A 192 41.19 -25.10 -39.80
C GLU A 192 39.90 -24.77 -39.02
N PHE A 193 39.44 -25.68 -38.14
CA PHE A 193 38.28 -25.40 -37.28
C PHE A 193 38.58 -24.21 -36.38
N LYS A 194 37.70 -23.22 -36.43
CA LYS A 194 37.72 -22.04 -35.56
C LYS A 194 36.45 -22.02 -34.73
N GLU A 195 36.63 -21.87 -33.43
CA GLU A 195 35.53 -21.64 -32.50
C GLU A 195 34.80 -20.34 -32.83
N ARG A 196 33.53 -20.29 -32.43
CA ARG A 196 32.79 -19.04 -32.43
C ARG A 196 33.36 -18.13 -31.35
N GLN A 197 33.40 -16.83 -31.62
CA GLN A 197 33.76 -15.85 -30.61
C GLN A 197 32.55 -15.59 -29.72
N ALA A 198 32.73 -15.69 -28.39
CA ALA A 198 31.70 -15.35 -27.43
C ALA A 198 31.34 -13.85 -27.57
N PRO A 199 30.05 -13.49 -27.76
CA PRO A 199 29.66 -12.08 -27.88
C PRO A 199 29.80 -11.34 -26.54
N MET A 200 30.57 -10.26 -26.53
CA MET A 200 30.65 -9.36 -25.38
C MET A 200 29.41 -8.45 -25.36
N ILE A 201 28.45 -8.75 -24.49
CA ILE A 201 27.17 -8.01 -24.41
C ILE A 201 27.24 -6.74 -23.53
N LEU A 202 28.17 -6.70 -22.58
CA LEU A 202 28.50 -5.51 -21.78
C LEU A 202 29.71 -4.79 -22.37
N ASP A 203 29.45 -3.66 -23.02
CA ASP A 203 30.37 -2.89 -23.86
C ASP A 203 31.25 -1.89 -23.09
N THR A 204 30.91 -1.56 -21.85
CA THR A 204 31.69 -0.63 -21.00
C THR A 204 32.20 -1.27 -19.72
N ILE A 205 33.32 -0.76 -19.20
CA ILE A 205 33.94 -1.25 -17.95
C ILE A 205 32.97 -1.07 -16.77
N GLU A 206 32.21 0.02 -16.76
CA GLU A 206 31.25 0.34 -15.71
C GLU A 206 30.14 -0.72 -15.63
N LYS A 207 29.56 -1.09 -16.78
CA LYS A 207 28.53 -2.15 -16.85
C LYS A 207 29.08 -3.50 -16.42
N GLN A 208 30.32 -3.81 -16.80
CA GLN A 208 31.00 -5.05 -16.41
C GLN A 208 31.22 -5.11 -14.90
N GLU A 209 31.68 -4.01 -14.31
CA GLU A 209 31.93 -3.94 -12.86
C GLU A 209 30.63 -3.96 -12.05
N GLU A 210 29.57 -3.31 -12.54
CA GLU A 210 28.23 -3.39 -11.97
C GLU A 210 27.71 -4.84 -11.97
N ALA A 211 27.78 -5.54 -13.09
CA ALA A 211 27.35 -6.93 -13.20
C ALA A 211 28.14 -7.85 -12.25
N LEU A 212 29.46 -7.67 -12.15
CA LEU A 212 30.31 -8.40 -11.21
C LEU A 212 29.96 -8.10 -9.75
N ASN A 213 29.61 -6.84 -9.43
CA ASN A 213 29.18 -6.46 -8.08
C ASN A 213 27.83 -7.08 -7.73
N LEU A 214 26.86 -7.04 -8.64
CA LEU A 214 25.57 -7.72 -8.45
C LEU A 214 25.77 -9.22 -8.22
N PHE A 215 26.62 -9.88 -9.00
CA PHE A 215 26.90 -11.31 -8.84
C PHE A 215 27.65 -11.66 -7.55
N ASN A 216 28.54 -10.80 -7.06
CA ASN A 216 29.34 -11.13 -5.88
C ASN A 216 28.65 -10.76 -4.56
N TYR A 217 27.92 -9.64 -4.53
CA TYR A 217 27.32 -9.06 -3.32
C TYR A 217 25.80 -9.21 -3.24
N HIS A 218 25.12 -9.43 -4.37
CA HIS A 218 23.65 -9.38 -4.45
C HIS A 218 23.05 -10.59 -5.19
N TRP A 219 23.79 -11.68 -5.37
CA TRP A 219 23.36 -12.80 -6.22
C TRP A 219 22.01 -13.43 -5.86
N LEU A 220 21.59 -13.34 -4.59
CA LEU A 220 20.29 -13.87 -4.13
C LEU A 220 19.10 -13.17 -4.76
N ASP A 221 19.20 -11.87 -5.06
CA ASP A 221 18.12 -11.12 -5.71
C ASP A 221 18.05 -11.39 -7.22
N GLY A 222 19.09 -12.01 -7.77
CA GLY A 222 19.11 -12.47 -9.15
C GLY A 222 19.28 -11.39 -10.21
N ARG A 223 19.39 -10.10 -9.85
CA ARG A 223 19.46 -8.98 -10.82
C ARG A 223 20.65 -9.06 -11.77
N PHE A 224 21.76 -9.68 -11.34
CA PHE A 224 22.91 -9.91 -12.21
C PHE A 224 22.57 -10.71 -13.47
N ARG A 225 21.48 -11.50 -13.45
CA ARG A 225 21.06 -12.31 -14.58
C ARG A 225 20.44 -11.49 -15.71
N ASP A 226 19.94 -10.29 -15.40
CA ASP A 226 19.36 -9.38 -16.38
C ASP A 226 20.38 -8.45 -17.04
N CYS A 227 21.65 -8.52 -16.62
CA CYS A 227 22.73 -7.81 -17.29
C CYS A 227 22.85 -8.27 -18.75
N GLY A 228 22.72 -7.34 -19.70
CA GLY A 228 22.77 -7.61 -21.14
C GLY A 228 21.40 -7.88 -21.78
N ASP A 229 20.31 -7.48 -21.12
CA ASP A 229 18.94 -7.45 -21.65
C ASP A 229 18.48 -8.80 -22.24
N PRO A 230 18.38 -9.85 -21.41
CA PRO A 230 18.06 -11.20 -21.87
C PRO A 230 16.70 -11.28 -22.56
N ILE A 231 16.63 -12.11 -23.60
CA ILE A 231 15.41 -12.37 -24.36
C ILE A 231 14.51 -13.35 -23.59
N GLU A 232 15.11 -14.37 -22.98
CA GLU A 232 14.41 -15.37 -22.17
C GLU A 232 15.00 -15.38 -20.75
N ARG A 233 14.12 -15.51 -19.75
CA ARG A 233 14.46 -15.42 -18.32
C ARG A 233 13.95 -16.65 -17.57
N TYR A 234 14.58 -16.94 -16.44
CA TYR A 234 14.02 -17.88 -15.47
C TYR A 234 12.66 -17.38 -14.99
N SER A 235 11.73 -18.31 -14.78
CA SER A 235 10.45 -18.00 -14.14
C SER A 235 10.66 -17.54 -12.69
N GLU A 236 9.62 -16.97 -12.08
CA GLU A 236 9.65 -16.60 -10.66
C GLU A 236 9.85 -17.83 -9.75
N LEU A 237 9.22 -18.96 -10.07
CA LEU A 237 9.43 -20.24 -9.37
C LEU A 237 10.88 -20.69 -9.48
N GLN A 238 11.46 -20.66 -10.68
CA GLN A 238 12.84 -21.08 -10.93
C GLN A 238 13.86 -20.16 -10.23
N MET A 239 13.62 -18.85 -10.23
CA MET A 239 14.43 -17.89 -9.48
C MET A 239 14.40 -18.19 -7.98
N LYS A 240 13.19 -18.37 -7.42
CA LYS A 240 13.01 -18.72 -5.99
C LYS A 240 13.59 -20.08 -5.65
N PHE A 241 13.48 -21.05 -6.56
CA PHE A 241 14.06 -22.38 -6.40
C PHE A 241 15.58 -22.28 -6.21
N PHE A 242 16.29 -21.55 -7.08
CA PHE A 242 17.74 -21.43 -6.99
C PHE A 242 18.23 -20.55 -5.83
N SER A 243 17.46 -19.53 -5.43
CA SER A 243 17.79 -18.69 -4.26
C SER A 243 17.44 -19.35 -2.91
N THR A 244 16.60 -20.39 -2.92
CA THR A 244 16.23 -21.16 -1.72
C THR A 244 17.28 -22.23 -1.41
N ALA A 245 17.57 -22.41 -0.11
CA ALA A 245 18.50 -23.44 0.37
C ALA A 245 18.07 -24.85 -0.09
N PRO A 246 18.99 -25.75 -0.51
CA PRO A 246 18.67 -26.98 -1.23
C PRO A 246 17.52 -27.82 -0.64
N ILE A 247 17.55 -28.11 0.67
CA ILE A 247 16.51 -28.94 1.30
C ILE A 247 15.11 -28.28 1.31
N ARG A 248 15.06 -26.94 1.38
CA ARG A 248 13.80 -26.17 1.37
C ARG A 248 13.23 -25.99 -0.03
N ARG A 249 13.94 -26.43 -1.08
CA ARG A 249 13.42 -26.35 -2.46
C ARG A 249 12.25 -27.29 -2.69
N TRP A 250 12.20 -28.41 -1.97
CA TRP A 250 11.11 -29.39 -2.08
C TRP A 250 9.74 -28.79 -1.82
N SER A 251 9.58 -27.91 -0.82
CA SER A 251 8.30 -27.27 -0.54
C SER A 251 7.83 -26.34 -1.67
N LEU A 252 8.73 -25.81 -2.49
CA LEU A 252 8.37 -24.98 -3.65
C LEU A 252 7.79 -25.81 -4.80
N ILE A 253 8.21 -27.07 -4.92
CA ILE A 253 7.86 -27.97 -6.02
C ILE A 253 6.96 -29.13 -5.60
N GLU A 254 6.53 -29.17 -4.34
CA GLU A 254 5.62 -30.21 -3.80
C GLU A 254 4.32 -30.28 -4.60
N HIS A 255 3.83 -29.13 -5.07
CA HIS A 255 2.64 -29.03 -5.92
C HIS A 255 2.78 -29.77 -7.27
N TRP A 256 3.99 -30.04 -7.77
CA TRP A 256 4.19 -30.84 -8.98
C TRP A 256 3.64 -32.26 -8.85
N PHE A 257 3.47 -32.75 -7.61
CA PHE A 257 3.02 -34.11 -7.31
C PHE A 257 1.58 -34.19 -6.80
N ASN A 258 0.91 -33.05 -6.66
CA ASN A 258 -0.42 -32.95 -6.07
C ASN A 258 -1.26 -31.92 -6.83
N GLU A 259 -2.07 -32.36 -7.79
CA GLU A 259 -3.03 -31.49 -8.49
C GLU A 259 -4.01 -30.80 -7.52
N LYS A 260 -4.28 -31.39 -6.35
CA LYS A 260 -5.07 -30.76 -5.28
C LYS A 260 -4.45 -29.51 -4.66
N ILE A 261 -3.14 -29.33 -4.75
CA ILE A 261 -2.45 -28.10 -4.27
C ILE A 261 -2.62 -26.97 -5.29
N ILE A 262 -2.75 -27.28 -6.59
CA ILE A 262 -3.11 -26.31 -7.64
C ILE A 262 -4.61 -25.98 -7.56
N MET A 263 -5.44 -26.95 -7.17
CA MET A 263 -6.84 -26.75 -6.80
C MET A 263 -6.99 -26.12 -5.40
N GLU A 264 -6.17 -25.13 -5.05
CA GLU A 264 -6.59 -24.19 -4.00
C GLU A 264 -7.90 -23.58 -4.48
N LYS A 265 -8.99 -23.86 -3.74
CA LYS A 265 -10.26 -23.22 -4.08
C LYS A 265 -10.06 -21.72 -4.00
N TYR A 266 -10.72 -20.98 -4.88
CA TYR A 266 -10.57 -19.53 -4.97
C TYR A 266 -10.76 -18.85 -3.60
N GLU A 267 -11.62 -19.37 -2.71
CA GLU A 267 -11.82 -18.85 -1.35
C GLU A 267 -10.52 -18.80 -0.52
N LYS A 268 -9.65 -19.81 -0.61
CA LYS A 268 -8.36 -19.80 0.10
C LYS A 268 -7.39 -18.77 -0.46
N ILE A 269 -7.39 -18.58 -1.78
CA ILE A 269 -6.60 -17.53 -2.42
C ILE A 269 -7.09 -16.17 -1.95
N LEU A 270 -8.40 -15.98 -1.85
CA LEU A 270 -8.99 -14.74 -1.35
C LEU A 270 -8.65 -14.46 0.10
N GLU A 271 -8.74 -15.46 0.98
CA GLU A 271 -8.33 -15.33 2.39
C GLU A 271 -6.88 -14.85 2.49
N ARG A 272 -5.97 -15.49 1.75
CA ARG A 272 -4.55 -15.10 1.68
C ARG A 272 -4.37 -13.70 1.11
N LEU A 273 -5.11 -13.35 0.05
CA LEU A 273 -5.07 -12.01 -0.54
C LEU A 273 -5.53 -10.94 0.44
N HIS A 274 -6.56 -11.21 1.25
CA HIS A 274 -7.03 -10.28 2.29
C HIS A 274 -6.02 -10.11 3.43
N GLU A 275 -5.23 -11.13 3.75
CA GLU A 275 -4.12 -11.03 4.72
C GLU A 275 -2.97 -10.17 4.18
N GLU A 276 -2.60 -10.37 2.91
CA GLU A 276 -1.48 -9.69 2.24
C GLU A 276 -1.85 -8.26 1.78
N VAL A 277 -3.10 -8.02 1.40
CA VAL A 277 -3.66 -6.76 0.94
C VAL A 277 -4.81 -6.38 1.85
N ALA A 278 -4.46 -5.84 3.01
CA ALA A 278 -5.42 -5.54 4.05
C ALA A 278 -6.12 -4.20 3.81
N GLU A 279 -7.44 -4.14 4.09
CA GLU A 279 -8.22 -2.90 4.04
C GLU A 279 -7.65 -1.83 4.97
N LYS A 280 -7.04 -2.24 6.08
CA LYS A 280 -6.32 -1.37 7.03
C LYS A 280 -5.16 -0.60 6.37
N ASP A 281 -4.61 -1.12 5.27
CA ASP A 281 -3.52 -0.49 4.52
C ASP A 281 -4.07 0.47 3.44
N GLY A 282 -5.39 0.72 3.41
CA GLY A 282 -6.04 1.61 2.44
C GLY A 282 -6.16 0.99 1.04
N LEU A 283 -6.24 -0.33 0.94
CA LEU A 283 -6.38 -1.06 -0.32
C LEU A 283 -7.68 -1.87 -0.33
N GLU A 284 -8.35 -1.96 -1.47
CA GLU A 284 -9.51 -2.84 -1.66
C GLU A 284 -9.29 -3.82 -2.80
N LEU A 285 -9.91 -5.00 -2.65
CA LEU A 285 -9.85 -6.10 -3.59
C LEU A 285 -11.26 -6.41 -4.13
N HIS A 286 -11.38 -6.55 -5.45
CA HIS A 286 -12.65 -6.86 -6.10
C HIS A 286 -12.47 -7.96 -7.15
N ILE A 287 -13.24 -9.04 -7.02
CA ILE A 287 -13.02 -10.29 -7.77
C ILE A 287 -13.94 -10.35 -8.99
N PHE A 288 -13.45 -10.88 -10.09
CA PHE A 288 -14.24 -11.08 -11.31
C PHE A 288 -13.68 -12.21 -12.18
N LYS A 289 -14.50 -12.72 -13.11
CA LYS A 289 -14.03 -13.66 -14.15
C LYS A 289 -13.37 -12.91 -15.30
N VAL A 290 -12.28 -13.46 -15.84
CA VAL A 290 -11.66 -12.92 -17.06
C VAL A 290 -12.66 -12.88 -18.23
N GLY A 291 -13.55 -13.87 -18.34
CA GLY A 291 -14.63 -13.91 -19.33
C GLY A 291 -15.57 -12.70 -19.24
N SER A 292 -15.97 -12.30 -18.03
CA SER A 292 -16.85 -11.14 -17.78
C SER A 292 -16.21 -9.82 -18.20
N TYR A 293 -14.89 -9.68 -18.05
CA TYR A 293 -14.15 -8.56 -18.61
C TYR A 293 -14.08 -8.65 -20.15
N ASN A 294 -13.71 -9.81 -20.68
CA ASN A 294 -13.51 -10.03 -22.12
C ASN A 294 -14.80 -9.83 -22.95
N SER A 295 -15.97 -10.05 -22.35
CA SER A 295 -17.27 -9.79 -23.00
C SER A 295 -17.56 -8.29 -23.21
N LEU A 296 -16.92 -7.40 -22.44
CA LEU A 296 -17.07 -5.94 -22.57
C LEU A 296 -15.87 -5.27 -23.25
N ALA A 297 -14.71 -5.93 -23.26
CA ALA A 297 -13.51 -5.47 -23.94
C ALA A 297 -13.60 -5.71 -25.44
N SER A 298 -13.09 -4.78 -26.26
CA SER A 298 -12.89 -5.07 -27.68
C SER A 298 -11.75 -6.07 -27.86
N SER A 299 -11.70 -6.74 -29.01
CA SER A 299 -10.71 -7.79 -29.31
C SER A 299 -9.25 -7.36 -29.10
N TYR A 300 -8.95 -6.06 -29.18
CA TYR A 300 -7.61 -5.50 -28.92
C TYR A 300 -7.19 -5.48 -27.44
N PHE A 301 -8.15 -5.58 -26.52
CA PHE A 301 -7.94 -5.47 -25.08
C PHE A 301 -8.36 -6.73 -24.32
N GLN A 302 -8.73 -7.80 -25.03
CA GLN A 302 -9.07 -9.08 -24.42
C GLN A 302 -7.82 -9.72 -23.82
N LEU A 303 -8.00 -10.29 -22.63
CA LEU A 303 -6.95 -11.00 -21.91
C LEU A 303 -6.91 -12.46 -22.39
N PRO A 304 -5.73 -13.02 -22.69
CA PRO A 304 -5.58 -14.35 -23.28
C PRO A 304 -5.61 -15.47 -22.23
N TYR A 305 -6.62 -15.49 -21.36
CA TYR A 305 -6.80 -16.52 -20.33
C TYR A 305 -8.18 -17.17 -20.42
N ASP A 306 -8.34 -18.29 -19.71
CA ASP A 306 -9.62 -19.00 -19.63
C ASP A 306 -10.75 -18.08 -19.15
N GLU A 307 -11.96 -18.29 -19.64
CA GLU A 307 -13.12 -17.45 -19.30
C GLU A 307 -13.46 -17.48 -17.81
N ASN A 308 -13.20 -18.60 -17.13
CA ASN A 308 -13.46 -18.78 -15.72
C ASN A 308 -12.23 -18.47 -14.85
N ALA A 309 -11.09 -18.12 -15.44
CA ALA A 309 -9.91 -17.72 -14.68
C ALA A 309 -10.26 -16.55 -13.73
N MET A 310 -9.79 -16.64 -12.50
CA MET A 310 -10.01 -15.64 -11.47
C MET A 310 -9.12 -14.42 -11.72
N ALA A 311 -9.74 -13.24 -11.70
CA ALA A 311 -9.04 -11.97 -11.65
C ALA A 311 -9.46 -11.16 -10.42
N VAL A 312 -8.53 -10.40 -9.86
CA VAL A 312 -8.75 -9.54 -8.69
C VAL A 312 -8.24 -8.16 -9.01
N LEU A 313 -9.14 -7.19 -9.03
CA LEU A 313 -8.82 -5.77 -9.15
C LEU A 313 -8.35 -5.24 -7.80
N VAL A 314 -7.24 -4.50 -7.81
CA VAL A 314 -6.70 -3.79 -6.65
C VAL A 314 -6.82 -2.29 -6.87
N LEU A 315 -7.46 -1.61 -5.93
CA LEU A 315 -7.51 -0.14 -5.88
C LEU A 315 -7.00 0.37 -4.53
N ASN A 316 -6.53 1.61 -4.50
CA ASN A 316 -6.26 2.29 -3.24
C ASN A 316 -7.36 3.30 -2.91
N THR A 317 -7.68 3.39 -1.63
CA THR A 317 -8.65 4.32 -1.04
C THR A 317 -7.96 5.65 -0.66
N PRO A 318 -8.71 6.68 -0.24
CA PRO A 318 -8.12 7.94 0.24
C PRO A 318 -7.14 7.75 1.41
N SER A 319 -7.40 6.80 2.32
CA SER A 319 -6.57 6.62 3.53
C SER A 319 -5.17 6.11 3.23
N PHE A 320 -4.99 5.40 2.11
CA PHE A 320 -3.71 4.81 1.67
C PHE A 320 -2.54 5.80 1.73
N PHE A 321 -2.77 7.04 1.28
CA PHE A 321 -1.70 8.02 1.13
C PHE A 321 -1.09 8.39 2.49
N GLU A 322 -1.93 8.69 3.48
CA GLU A 322 -1.49 9.13 4.80
C GLU A 322 -1.06 7.96 5.72
N THR A 323 -1.75 6.82 5.63
CA THR A 323 -1.54 5.69 6.55
C THR A 323 -0.38 4.80 6.11
N THR A 324 -0.38 4.40 4.83
CA THR A 324 0.50 3.36 4.31
C THR A 324 1.66 3.95 3.52
N PHE A 325 1.36 4.75 2.49
CA PHE A 325 2.38 5.25 1.58
C PHE A 325 3.39 6.18 2.28
N LYS A 326 2.90 7.11 3.09
CA LYS A 326 3.75 8.01 3.89
C LYS A 326 4.66 7.25 4.84
N SER A 327 4.15 6.21 5.50
CA SER A 327 4.92 5.37 6.44
C SER A 327 6.01 4.59 5.71
N TRP A 328 5.66 3.97 4.57
CA TRP A 328 6.64 3.28 3.73
C TRP A 328 7.70 4.25 3.21
N LEU A 329 7.33 5.41 2.67
CA LEU A 329 8.29 6.37 2.11
C LEU A 329 9.27 6.88 3.18
N LYS A 330 8.81 7.07 4.42
CA LYS A 330 9.69 7.38 5.57
C LYS A 330 10.64 6.24 5.89
N SER A 331 10.19 4.99 5.84
CA SER A 331 11.07 3.83 6.08
C SER A 331 12.14 3.63 5.01
N GLN A 332 11.94 4.20 3.82
CA GLN A 332 12.92 4.13 2.73
C GLN A 332 14.12 5.06 2.92
N GLN A 333 14.06 6.03 3.85
CA GLN A 333 15.13 6.98 4.14
C GLN A 333 16.15 6.36 5.11
N LYS A 334 17.39 6.19 4.65
CA LYS A 334 18.50 5.73 5.49
C LYS A 334 19.07 6.85 6.36
N SER A 335 19.75 6.49 7.45
CA SER A 335 20.42 7.45 8.31
C SER A 335 21.46 8.25 7.52
N GLY A 336 21.30 9.57 7.47
CA GLY A 336 22.18 10.48 6.72
C GLY A 336 21.75 10.78 5.28
N GLU A 337 20.71 10.13 4.73
CA GLU A 337 20.16 10.47 3.40
C GLU A 337 19.36 11.78 3.44
N THR A 338 19.61 12.62 2.44
CA THR A 338 18.88 13.87 2.20
C THR A 338 17.62 13.63 1.35
N LEU A 339 16.73 14.62 1.29
CA LEU A 339 15.56 14.58 0.39
C LEU A 339 15.97 14.44 -1.08
N LYS A 340 17.12 15.02 -1.47
CA LYS A 340 17.63 14.93 -2.83
C LYS A 340 17.98 13.49 -3.21
N ASP A 341 18.59 12.75 -2.28
CA ASP A 341 18.96 11.35 -2.47
C ASP A 341 17.70 10.47 -2.67
N LEU A 342 16.63 10.76 -1.92
CA LEU A 342 15.34 10.09 -2.10
C LEU A 342 14.69 10.39 -3.46
N ILE A 343 14.78 11.64 -3.94
CA ILE A 343 14.27 12.03 -5.27
C ILE A 343 15.08 11.34 -6.37
N GLU A 344 16.41 11.26 -6.25
CA GLU A 344 17.26 10.54 -7.20
C GLU A 344 16.95 9.03 -7.19
N LYS A 345 16.66 8.45 -6.02
CA LYS A 345 16.34 7.03 -5.86
C LYS A 345 15.02 6.61 -6.50
N PHE A 346 13.96 7.41 -6.35
CA PHE A 346 12.61 7.03 -6.78
C PHE A 346 12.09 7.82 -8.00
N GLY A 347 12.82 8.84 -8.43
CA GLY A 347 12.44 9.71 -9.54
C GLY A 347 11.11 10.41 -9.31
N SER A 348 10.31 10.54 -10.37
CA SER A 348 9.03 11.27 -10.35
C SER A 348 7.84 10.47 -9.80
N SER A 349 8.00 9.18 -9.48
CA SER A 349 6.87 8.33 -9.07
C SER A 349 7.22 7.32 -7.96
N PRO A 350 7.44 7.79 -6.72
CA PRO A 350 7.67 6.91 -5.57
C PRO A 350 6.47 5.98 -5.27
N ILE A 351 5.24 6.38 -5.62
CA ILE A 351 4.05 5.52 -5.49
C ILE A 351 4.15 4.29 -6.40
N ARG A 352 4.67 4.44 -7.62
CA ARG A 352 4.88 3.31 -8.52
C ARG A 352 5.87 2.32 -7.93
N ALA A 353 6.97 2.81 -7.36
CA ALA A 353 7.96 1.97 -6.69
C ALA A 353 7.36 1.15 -5.54
N TYR A 354 6.49 1.78 -4.72
CA TYR A 354 5.76 1.07 -3.67
C TYR A 354 4.93 -0.09 -4.22
N PHE A 355 4.10 0.15 -5.25
CA PHE A 355 3.23 -0.91 -5.78
C PHE A 355 4.01 -1.99 -6.50
N SER A 356 5.09 -1.66 -7.22
CA SER A 356 5.99 -2.67 -7.79
C SER A 356 6.57 -3.57 -6.69
N GLU A 357 7.12 -3.00 -5.61
CA GLU A 357 7.65 -3.77 -4.49
C GLU A 357 6.56 -4.64 -3.82
N LYS A 358 5.38 -4.06 -3.56
CA LYS A 358 4.26 -4.74 -2.91
C LYS A 358 3.78 -5.93 -3.75
N PHE A 359 3.57 -5.74 -5.05
CA PHE A 359 3.06 -6.81 -5.91
C PHE A 359 4.13 -7.86 -6.25
N ASP A 360 5.41 -7.49 -6.34
CA ASP A 360 6.51 -8.47 -6.45
C ASP A 360 6.57 -9.36 -5.21
N ASN A 361 6.41 -8.79 -4.01
CA ASN A 361 6.35 -9.56 -2.77
C ASN A 361 5.13 -10.46 -2.72
N LEU A 362 3.97 -9.97 -3.20
CA LEU A 362 2.74 -10.75 -3.31
C LEU A 362 2.93 -11.96 -4.23
N LYS A 363 3.41 -11.76 -5.47
CA LYS A 363 3.67 -12.89 -6.38
C LYS A 363 4.57 -13.95 -5.74
N ARG A 364 5.64 -13.53 -5.04
CA ARG A 364 6.53 -14.43 -4.32
C ARG A 364 5.84 -15.19 -3.19
N SER A 365 4.86 -14.59 -2.51
CA SER A 365 4.12 -15.25 -1.44
C SER A 365 3.10 -16.26 -1.97
N PHE A 366 2.59 -16.06 -3.19
CA PHE A 366 1.65 -16.98 -3.84
C PHE A 366 2.30 -18.21 -4.49
N ILE A 367 3.61 -18.21 -4.72
CA ILE A 367 4.34 -19.39 -5.22
C ILE A 367 3.97 -20.64 -4.39
N PRO A 368 3.48 -21.72 -5.03
CA PRO A 368 3.61 -22.01 -6.46
C PRO A 368 2.48 -21.53 -7.38
N VAL A 369 1.40 -20.97 -6.86
CA VAL A 369 0.28 -20.47 -7.67
C VAL A 369 0.77 -19.30 -8.52
N GLU A 370 0.61 -19.40 -9.83
CA GLU A 370 0.97 -18.33 -10.75
C GLU A 370 0.05 -17.12 -10.55
N VAL A 371 0.66 -15.94 -10.42
CA VAL A 371 -0.05 -14.67 -10.36
C VAL A 371 0.54 -13.71 -11.39
N VAL A 372 -0.26 -13.35 -12.39
CA VAL A 372 0.10 -12.32 -13.35
C VAL A 372 -0.41 -10.98 -12.84
N VAL A 373 0.49 -10.00 -12.73
CA VAL A 373 0.15 -8.65 -12.27
C VAL A 373 0.19 -7.71 -13.47
N LEU A 374 -0.94 -7.07 -13.76
CA LEU A 374 -1.06 -6.03 -14.79
C LEU A 374 -1.26 -4.69 -14.08
N HIS A 375 -0.27 -3.79 -14.16
CA HIS A 375 -0.36 -2.47 -13.55
C HIS A 375 -1.18 -1.49 -14.40
N ASP A 376 -1.71 -0.45 -13.75
CA ASP A 376 -2.41 0.66 -14.41
C ASP A 376 -1.53 1.40 -15.44
N SER A 377 -0.21 1.36 -15.24
CA SER A 377 0.78 1.96 -16.13
C SER A 377 1.26 1.07 -17.28
N ASP A 378 0.83 -0.20 -17.34
CA ASP A 378 1.36 -1.15 -18.32
C ASP A 378 0.77 -0.90 -19.71
N VAL A 379 1.67 -0.80 -20.70
CA VAL A 379 1.32 -0.53 -22.09
C VAL A 379 1.92 -1.57 -23.04
N GLN A 380 1.16 -1.91 -24.07
CA GLN A 380 1.60 -2.70 -25.22
C GLN A 380 2.63 -1.92 -26.06
N SER A 381 3.29 -2.60 -27.00
CA SER A 381 4.27 -2.00 -27.92
C SER A 381 3.71 -0.83 -28.75
N ASN A 382 2.40 -0.83 -29.02
CA ASN A 382 1.68 0.24 -29.72
C ASN A 382 1.24 1.40 -28.78
N ARG A 383 1.73 1.43 -27.54
CA ARG A 383 1.38 2.38 -26.46
C ARG A 383 -0.07 2.33 -25.97
N ARG A 384 -0.85 1.31 -26.33
CA ARG A 384 -2.18 1.09 -25.74
C ARG A 384 -2.05 0.42 -24.37
N PRO A 385 -2.97 0.65 -23.43
CA PRO A 385 -3.00 -0.09 -22.17
C PRO A 385 -3.06 -1.60 -22.40
N VAL A 386 -2.39 -2.37 -21.55
CA VAL A 386 -2.49 -3.84 -21.57
C VAL A 386 -3.89 -4.29 -21.11
N VAL A 387 -4.46 -3.60 -20.12
CA VAL A 387 -5.79 -3.88 -19.55
C VAL A 387 -6.58 -2.58 -19.35
N LEU A 388 -7.90 -2.64 -19.55
CA LEU A 388 -8.78 -1.49 -19.29
C LEU A 388 -9.24 -1.49 -17.84
N MET A 389 -8.55 -0.73 -16.98
CA MET A 389 -8.86 -0.65 -15.55
C MET A 389 -10.29 -0.22 -15.25
N THR A 390 -10.86 0.69 -16.05
CA THR A 390 -12.26 1.13 -15.89
C THR A 390 -13.26 0.01 -16.17
N THR A 391 -12.96 -0.87 -17.15
CA THR A 391 -13.78 -2.06 -17.42
C THR A 391 -13.66 -3.05 -16.25
N CYS A 392 -12.44 -3.26 -15.72
CA CYS A 392 -12.22 -4.11 -14.56
C CYS A 392 -13.01 -3.63 -13.33
N GLY A 393 -12.96 -2.32 -13.05
CA GLY A 393 -13.74 -1.71 -11.97
C GLY A 393 -15.24 -1.88 -12.13
N HIS A 394 -15.73 -1.82 -13.36
CA HIS A 394 -17.14 -2.02 -13.65
C HIS A 394 -17.57 -3.47 -13.47
N VAL A 395 -16.86 -4.43 -14.08
CA VAL A 395 -17.27 -5.84 -14.06
C VAL A 395 -17.10 -6.49 -12.69
N SER A 396 -16.12 -6.04 -11.90
CA SER A 396 -15.91 -6.54 -10.54
C SER A 396 -16.87 -5.96 -9.50
N GLY A 397 -17.66 -4.95 -9.89
CA GLY A 397 -18.57 -4.24 -9.00
C GLY A 397 -17.91 -3.12 -8.18
N ALA A 398 -16.60 -2.91 -8.32
CA ALA A 398 -15.87 -1.91 -7.55
C ALA A 398 -16.38 -0.48 -7.81
N ALA A 399 -16.60 -0.11 -9.07
CA ALA A 399 -17.00 1.25 -9.43
C ALA A 399 -17.81 1.27 -10.71
N PHE A 400 -18.83 2.13 -10.77
CA PHE A 400 -19.61 2.29 -11.99
C PHE A 400 -18.85 3.14 -13.01
N PHE A 401 -18.78 2.70 -14.27
CA PHE A 401 -18.07 3.40 -15.33
C PHE A 401 -19.05 4.15 -16.24
N TYR A 402 -18.97 5.47 -16.20
CA TYR A 402 -19.78 6.39 -17.00
C TYR A 402 -19.04 6.74 -18.29
N ARG A 403 -19.68 6.45 -19.42
CA ARG A 403 -19.13 6.74 -20.75
C ARG A 403 -19.61 8.11 -21.24
N PRO A 404 -18.77 8.89 -21.93
CA PRO A 404 -19.24 10.10 -22.58
C PRO A 404 -20.29 9.74 -23.64
N PRO A 405 -21.34 10.56 -23.82
CA PRO A 405 -22.30 10.33 -24.89
C PRO A 405 -21.61 10.53 -26.25
N GLU A 406 -22.06 9.79 -27.27
CA GLU A 406 -21.38 9.70 -28.57
C GLU A 406 -21.27 11.06 -29.28
N ASP A 407 -22.27 11.91 -29.10
CA ASP A 407 -22.37 13.26 -29.67
C ASP A 407 -21.47 14.29 -28.97
N ALA A 408 -20.99 14.02 -27.75
CA ALA A 408 -20.10 14.91 -26.98
C ALA A 408 -18.70 14.32 -26.73
N LEU A 409 -18.23 13.39 -27.58
CA LEU A 409 -16.94 12.72 -27.40
C LEU A 409 -15.72 13.63 -27.48
N ARG A 410 -15.85 14.86 -27.97
CA ARG A 410 -14.73 15.79 -28.16
C ARG A 410 -15.04 17.15 -27.53
N TRP A 411 -14.04 17.74 -26.92
CA TRP A 411 -14.11 19.08 -26.34
C TRP A 411 -12.88 19.90 -26.73
N PHE A 412 -13.02 21.21 -26.77
CA PHE A 412 -11.91 22.11 -27.06
C PHE A 412 -11.22 22.49 -25.75
N ASP A 413 -9.96 22.11 -25.61
CA ASP A 413 -9.15 22.50 -24.46
C ASP A 413 -8.59 23.91 -24.65
N PRO A 414 -9.04 24.91 -23.88
CA PRO A 414 -8.61 26.30 -24.04
C PRO A 414 -7.14 26.51 -23.67
N GLU A 415 -6.55 25.66 -22.82
CA GLU A 415 -5.16 25.78 -22.37
C GLU A 415 -4.19 25.23 -23.43
N THR A 416 -4.49 24.05 -23.97
CA THR A 416 -3.64 23.44 -25.01
C THR A 416 -4.02 23.85 -26.43
N LYS A 417 -5.14 24.58 -26.61
CA LYS A 417 -5.73 24.98 -27.90
C LYS A 417 -5.95 23.80 -28.85
N LYS A 418 -6.25 22.62 -28.32
CA LYS A 418 -6.44 21.38 -29.07
C LYS A 418 -7.79 20.77 -28.75
N VAL A 419 -8.41 20.14 -29.76
CA VAL A 419 -9.59 19.31 -29.54
C VAL A 419 -9.15 17.99 -28.92
N LYS A 420 -9.60 17.72 -27.70
CA LYS A 420 -9.32 16.50 -26.94
C LYS A 420 -10.55 15.59 -26.93
N ARG A 421 -10.33 14.29 -26.79
CA ARG A 421 -11.42 13.33 -26.58
C ARG A 421 -11.82 13.36 -25.09
N ARG A 422 -13.12 13.39 -24.80
CA ARG A 422 -13.61 13.19 -23.43
C ARG A 422 -13.33 11.76 -22.99
N MET A 423 -12.72 11.62 -21.82
CA MET A 423 -12.51 10.36 -21.13
C MET A 423 -13.75 10.05 -20.27
N GLY A 424 -14.11 8.77 -20.19
CA GLY A 424 -15.13 8.32 -19.24
C GLY A 424 -14.62 8.40 -17.81
N LEU A 425 -15.56 8.38 -16.86
CA LEU A 425 -15.30 8.53 -15.44
C LEU A 425 -15.74 7.27 -14.68
N SER A 426 -14.91 6.77 -13.77
CA SER A 426 -15.29 5.71 -12.84
C SER A 426 -15.57 6.28 -11.46
N LEU A 427 -16.58 5.73 -10.82
CA LEU A 427 -17.16 6.30 -9.62
C LEU A 427 -17.40 5.19 -8.58
N HIS A 428 -16.61 5.21 -7.50
CA HIS A 428 -16.68 4.25 -6.41
C HIS A 428 -17.88 4.56 -5.50
N PRO A 429 -18.63 3.55 -5.01
CA PRO A 429 -19.80 3.79 -4.18
C PRO A 429 -19.47 4.49 -2.86
N LYS A 430 -18.28 4.28 -2.28
CA LYS A 430 -17.87 4.85 -0.99
C LYS A 430 -17.00 6.11 -1.10
N PHE A 431 -16.13 6.19 -2.12
CA PHE A 431 -15.09 7.24 -2.19
C PHE A 431 -15.27 8.19 -3.37
N GLY A 432 -16.28 7.93 -4.18
CA GLY A 432 -16.48 8.73 -5.36
C GLY A 432 -15.37 8.63 -6.39
N GLY A 433 -14.83 9.79 -6.80
CA GLY A 433 -13.64 9.88 -7.64
C GLY A 433 -12.32 9.81 -6.85
N HIS A 434 -12.36 9.77 -5.51
CA HIS A 434 -11.18 9.79 -4.64
C HIS A 434 -10.60 8.38 -4.43
N PHE A 435 -10.27 7.71 -5.53
CA PHE A 435 -9.59 6.43 -5.50
C PHE A 435 -8.75 6.28 -6.77
N ALA A 436 -7.87 5.29 -6.81
CA ALA A 436 -7.20 4.93 -8.06
C ALA A 436 -7.06 3.42 -8.18
N TYR A 437 -7.35 2.91 -9.38
CA TYR A 437 -6.97 1.55 -9.76
C TYR A 437 -5.45 1.43 -9.79
N ARG A 438 -4.92 0.28 -9.34
CA ARG A 438 -3.48 0.07 -9.23
C ARG A 438 -2.99 -1.12 -10.03
N ALA A 439 -3.70 -2.23 -9.94
CA ALA A 439 -3.37 -3.42 -10.70
C ALA A 439 -4.58 -4.34 -10.83
N VAL A 440 -4.47 -5.28 -11.78
CA VAL A 440 -5.27 -6.49 -11.82
C VAL A 440 -4.33 -7.67 -11.60
N LEU A 441 -4.68 -8.52 -10.63
CA LEU A 441 -4.02 -9.80 -10.36
C LEU A 441 -4.82 -10.88 -11.10
N ILE A 442 -4.19 -11.62 -11.99
CA ILE A 442 -4.81 -12.73 -12.71
C ILE A 442 -4.20 -14.02 -12.19
N PHE A 443 -5.04 -14.99 -11.88
CA PHE A 443 -4.64 -16.33 -11.45
C PHE A 443 -5.05 -17.31 -12.55
N PRO A 444 -4.18 -17.57 -13.55
CA PRO A 444 -4.56 -18.30 -14.77
C PRO A 444 -5.05 -19.73 -14.49
N GLU A 445 -4.54 -20.36 -13.44
CA GLU A 445 -4.85 -21.74 -13.07
C GLU A 445 -6.05 -21.84 -12.11
N ILE A 446 -6.49 -20.73 -11.51
CA ILE A 446 -7.58 -20.72 -10.51
C ILE A 446 -8.88 -20.33 -11.20
N HIS A 447 -9.83 -21.25 -11.23
CA HIS A 447 -11.10 -21.08 -11.92
C HIS A 447 -12.23 -20.79 -10.92
N LEU A 448 -12.97 -19.71 -11.16
CA LEU A 448 -14.18 -19.41 -10.42
C LEU A 448 -15.31 -20.37 -10.83
N PRO A 449 -16.19 -20.78 -9.90
CA PRO A 449 -17.34 -21.62 -10.22
C PRO A 449 -18.21 -21.04 -11.33
N ALA A 450 -18.84 -21.89 -12.13
CA ALA A 450 -19.72 -21.46 -13.22
C ALA A 450 -20.86 -20.55 -12.73
N ASP A 451 -21.37 -20.81 -11.53
CA ASP A 451 -22.43 -20.07 -10.84
C ASP A 451 -21.96 -18.81 -10.08
N PHE A 452 -20.64 -18.56 -10.00
CA PHE A 452 -20.11 -17.33 -9.42
C PHE A 452 -20.68 -16.11 -10.16
N GLN A 453 -21.25 -15.18 -9.39
CA GLN A 453 -21.81 -13.92 -9.88
C GLN A 453 -20.97 -12.76 -9.37
N GLU A 454 -20.50 -11.92 -10.27
CA GLU A 454 -19.83 -10.68 -9.90
C GLU A 454 -20.79 -9.72 -9.18
N ASN A 455 -20.22 -8.91 -8.29
CA ASN A 455 -20.95 -7.80 -7.70
C ASN A 455 -21.34 -6.80 -8.79
N ARG A 456 -22.57 -6.29 -8.72
CA ARG A 456 -23.00 -5.23 -9.64
C ARG A 456 -22.53 -3.87 -9.13
N PRO A 457 -21.85 -3.06 -9.95
CA PRO A 457 -21.44 -1.73 -9.53
C PRO A 457 -22.66 -0.85 -9.31
N VAL A 458 -22.65 -0.06 -8.24
CA VAL A 458 -23.76 0.84 -7.90
C VAL A 458 -23.73 2.07 -8.81
N MET A 459 -24.77 2.24 -9.63
CA MET A 459 -24.96 3.46 -10.42
C MET A 459 -25.42 4.60 -9.49
N ARG A 460 -24.54 5.59 -9.27
CA ARG A 460 -24.82 6.77 -8.44
C ARG A 460 -25.50 7.92 -9.20
N LEU A 461 -25.14 8.10 -10.47
CA LEU A 461 -25.71 9.12 -11.35
C LEU A 461 -26.85 8.49 -12.17
N ASP A 462 -28.08 8.73 -11.74
CA ASP A 462 -29.31 8.13 -12.24
C ASP A 462 -29.88 8.82 -13.49
N THR A 463 -29.47 10.06 -13.78
CA THR A 463 -29.91 10.80 -14.97
C THR A 463 -28.75 11.11 -15.93
N ILE A 464 -29.07 11.23 -17.22
CA ILE A 464 -28.09 11.53 -18.29
C ILE A 464 -27.46 12.91 -18.05
N GLU A 465 -28.21 13.87 -17.52
CA GLU A 465 -27.73 15.22 -17.22
C GLU A 465 -26.64 15.18 -16.16
N LYS A 466 -26.87 14.46 -15.04
CA LYS A 466 -25.87 14.29 -13.97
C LYS A 466 -24.62 13.59 -14.48
N GLN A 467 -24.79 12.58 -15.34
CA GLN A 467 -23.68 11.87 -15.97
C GLN A 467 -22.84 12.80 -16.86
N ASN A 468 -23.51 13.62 -17.68
CA ASN A 468 -22.85 14.56 -18.58
C ASN A 468 -22.12 15.67 -17.83
N GLU A 469 -22.73 16.20 -16.76
CA GLU A 469 -22.12 17.19 -15.88
C GLU A 469 -20.85 16.64 -15.23
N ALA A 470 -20.94 15.45 -14.62
CA ALA A 470 -19.81 14.77 -14.00
C ALA A 470 -18.66 14.53 -14.98
N ILE A 471 -18.96 14.04 -16.18
CA ILE A 471 -17.95 13.82 -17.24
C ILE A 471 -17.34 15.14 -17.71
N THR A 472 -18.13 16.21 -17.80
CA THR A 472 -17.64 17.54 -18.17
C THR A 472 -16.67 18.06 -17.11
N LEU A 473 -17.04 18.00 -15.82
CA LEU A 473 -16.17 18.40 -14.72
C LEU A 473 -14.86 17.60 -14.71
N PHE A 474 -14.93 16.27 -14.92
CA PHE A 474 -13.75 15.41 -14.92
C PHE A 474 -12.77 15.75 -16.06
N ASN A 475 -13.27 16.16 -17.23
CA ASN A 475 -12.42 16.43 -18.38
C ASN A 475 -11.93 17.88 -18.43
N GLU A 476 -12.81 18.83 -18.12
CA GLU A 476 -12.60 20.26 -18.39
C GLU A 476 -12.12 21.01 -17.14
N HIS A 477 -12.47 20.53 -15.95
CA HIS A 477 -12.24 21.24 -14.69
C HIS A 477 -11.29 20.52 -13.73
N TRP A 478 -10.69 19.38 -14.09
CA TRP A 478 -9.89 18.50 -13.20
C TRP A 478 -8.79 19.18 -12.35
N LYS A 479 -8.35 20.39 -12.71
CA LYS A 479 -7.38 21.21 -11.95
C LYS A 479 -8.01 22.04 -10.84
N ASP A 480 -9.30 22.35 -10.96
CA ASP A 480 -10.05 23.04 -9.92
C ASP A 480 -10.18 22.07 -8.75
N VAL A 481 -9.69 22.43 -7.56
CA VAL A 481 -9.69 21.54 -6.38
C VAL A 481 -11.12 21.04 -6.04
N ASN A 482 -12.14 21.79 -6.45
CA ASN A 482 -13.56 21.42 -6.32
C ASN A 482 -14.07 20.44 -7.39
N SER A 483 -13.37 20.25 -8.50
CA SER A 483 -13.75 19.32 -9.57
C SER A 483 -13.45 17.85 -9.24
N ASN A 484 -12.60 17.55 -8.25
CA ASN A 484 -12.43 16.17 -7.79
C ASN A 484 -13.58 15.71 -6.88
N ASN A 485 -14.48 16.62 -6.48
CA ASN A 485 -15.72 16.32 -5.75
C ASN A 485 -16.87 15.85 -6.66
N ILE A 486 -16.57 15.28 -7.84
CA ILE A 486 -17.61 14.75 -8.75
C ILE A 486 -18.38 13.58 -8.13
N LEU A 487 -17.95 13.06 -6.99
CA LEU A 487 -18.75 12.12 -6.19
C LEU A 487 -18.73 12.30 -4.67
N THR A 488 -18.56 13.51 -4.14
CA THR A 488 -19.19 13.79 -2.84
C THR A 488 -20.66 14.12 -3.07
N MET A 489 -21.37 13.16 -3.70
CA MET A 489 -22.77 12.86 -3.40
C MET A 489 -22.80 11.61 -2.48
N GLU A 490 -21.88 11.51 -1.50
CA GLU A 490 -22.40 11.32 -0.13
C GLU A 490 -23.56 12.29 -0.04
N GLU A 491 -24.77 11.83 0.33
CA GLU A 491 -25.92 12.70 0.58
C GLU A 491 -25.38 14.03 1.11
N LYS A 492 -25.35 15.07 0.25
CA LYS A 492 -24.58 16.30 0.49
C LYS A 492 -24.82 16.64 1.93
N GLU A 493 -23.84 16.49 2.83
CA GLU A 493 -24.12 16.34 4.26
C GLU A 493 -25.15 17.40 4.64
N THR A 494 -26.40 16.97 4.83
CA THR A 494 -27.49 17.93 4.90
C THR A 494 -27.46 18.49 6.31
N CYS A 495 -28.06 19.67 6.51
CA CYS A 495 -28.20 20.18 7.88
C CYS A 495 -28.90 19.14 8.78
N GLU A 496 -29.90 18.44 8.24
CA GLU A 496 -30.63 17.40 8.95
C GLU A 496 -29.77 16.16 9.25
N SER A 497 -29.05 15.64 8.25
CA SER A 497 -28.16 14.48 8.43
C SER A 497 -27.04 14.77 9.45
N ALA A 498 -26.42 15.95 9.36
CA ALA A 498 -25.38 16.36 10.29
C ALA A 498 -25.92 16.46 11.72
N MET A 499 -27.09 17.06 11.91
CA MET A 499 -27.73 17.16 13.22
C MET A 499 -28.10 15.78 13.77
N ASN A 500 -28.65 14.87 12.96
CA ASN A 500 -28.99 13.51 13.38
C ASN A 500 -27.74 12.76 13.88
N LYS A 501 -26.65 12.76 13.11
CA LYS A 501 -25.38 12.14 13.50
C LYS A 501 -24.80 12.77 14.78
N LEU A 502 -24.89 14.09 14.93
CA LEU A 502 -24.43 14.74 16.16
C LEU A 502 -25.31 14.36 17.36
N HIS A 503 -26.63 14.22 17.20
CA HIS A 503 -27.53 13.76 18.25
C HIS A 503 -27.29 12.29 18.64
N GLU A 504 -26.77 11.44 17.74
CA GLU A 504 -26.34 10.09 18.11
C GLU A 504 -25.13 10.11 19.05
N VAL A 505 -24.19 11.05 18.85
CA VAL A 505 -22.99 11.18 19.68
C VAL A 505 -23.25 11.94 20.99
N PHE A 506 -24.12 12.95 20.91
CA PHE A 506 -24.54 13.83 22.01
C PHE A 506 -26.07 13.81 22.17
N PRO A 507 -26.65 12.72 22.71
CA PRO A 507 -28.09 12.62 22.84
C PRO A 507 -28.62 13.51 23.97
N ASP A 508 -29.80 14.11 23.78
CA ASP A 508 -30.41 15.01 24.75
C ASP A 508 -30.66 14.33 26.11
N GLN A 509 -31.07 13.05 26.08
CA GLN A 509 -31.27 12.23 27.28
C GLN A 509 -29.99 11.97 28.08
N GLU A 510 -28.81 12.16 27.48
CA GLU A 510 -27.51 12.07 28.13
C GLU A 510 -27.00 13.41 28.67
N GLY A 511 -27.83 14.46 28.61
CA GLY A 511 -27.54 15.76 29.17
C GLY A 511 -26.74 16.67 28.24
N PHE A 512 -27.03 16.60 26.94
CA PHE A 512 -26.48 17.51 25.94
C PHE A 512 -27.59 18.33 25.29
N GLU A 513 -27.23 19.50 24.75
CA GLU A 513 -28.06 20.19 23.78
C GLU A 513 -27.19 20.68 22.63
N LEU A 514 -27.75 20.59 21.42
CA LEU A 514 -27.12 20.99 20.17
C LEU A 514 -27.94 22.10 19.54
N HIS A 515 -27.30 23.22 19.19
CA HIS A 515 -27.98 24.37 18.60
C HIS A 515 -27.26 24.85 17.36
N GLN A 516 -27.95 24.85 16.22
CA GLN A 516 -27.41 25.25 14.92
C GLN A 516 -27.50 26.77 14.70
N PHE A 517 -26.53 27.34 13.99
CA PHE A 517 -26.46 28.76 13.64
C PHE A 517 -25.70 28.96 12.31
N LYS A 518 -25.92 30.11 11.66
CA LYS A 518 -25.16 30.54 10.48
C LYS A 518 -23.85 31.20 10.90
N ILE A 519 -22.76 30.90 10.18
CA ILE A 519 -21.48 31.59 10.42
C ILE A 519 -21.60 33.10 10.20
N GLY A 520 -22.45 33.55 9.26
CA GLY A 520 -22.78 34.97 9.07
C GLY A 520 -23.31 35.63 10.34
N SER A 521 -24.33 35.03 10.98
CA SER A 521 -24.92 35.50 12.24
C SER A 521 -23.88 35.61 13.36
N TYR A 522 -22.95 34.67 13.43
CA TYR A 522 -21.83 34.74 14.38
C TYR A 522 -20.86 35.88 14.04
N ASN A 523 -20.47 36.03 12.77
CA ASN A 523 -19.50 37.02 12.32
C ASN A 523 -19.97 38.48 12.48
N GLU A 524 -21.30 38.70 12.42
CA GLU A 524 -21.92 39.99 12.71
C GLU A 524 -21.69 40.45 14.16
N VAL A 525 -21.58 39.51 15.11
CA VAL A 525 -21.51 39.79 16.56
C VAL A 525 -20.10 39.57 17.14
N ALA A 526 -19.31 38.66 16.59
CA ALA A 526 -18.03 38.23 17.16
C ALA A 526 -16.94 39.34 17.18
N GLY A 527 -17.11 40.40 16.39
CA GLY A 527 -16.12 41.46 16.18
C GLY A 527 -14.99 41.04 15.25
N ALA A 528 -14.33 42.01 14.60
CA ALA A 528 -13.42 41.79 13.48
C ALA A 528 -12.29 40.78 13.73
N CYS A 529 -11.78 40.68 14.96
CA CYS A 529 -10.71 39.76 15.31
C CYS A 529 -11.15 38.30 15.52
N PHE A 530 -12.45 38.03 15.63
CA PHE A 530 -13.00 36.70 15.90
C PHE A 530 -13.85 36.17 14.74
N GLN A 531 -13.93 36.91 13.63
CA GLN A 531 -14.63 36.45 12.43
C GLN A 531 -14.00 35.17 11.88
N LEU A 532 -14.87 34.24 11.48
CA LEU A 532 -14.52 32.97 10.87
C LEU A 532 -14.58 33.12 9.35
N ALA A 533 -13.54 32.67 8.66
CA ALA A 533 -13.40 32.78 7.21
C ALA A 533 -14.12 31.62 6.49
N TYR A 534 -15.43 31.51 6.70
CA TYR A 534 -16.31 30.56 6.00
C TYR A 534 -17.48 31.29 5.34
N ASP A 535 -18.23 30.58 4.48
CA ASP A 535 -19.45 31.12 3.86
C ASP A 535 -20.46 31.59 4.93
N GLU A 536 -21.20 32.67 4.67
CA GLU A 536 -22.17 33.23 5.61
C GLU A 536 -23.28 32.24 5.97
N ASN A 537 -23.68 31.38 5.03
CA ASN A 537 -24.70 30.37 5.24
C ASN A 537 -24.12 29.04 5.73
N ALA A 538 -22.80 28.90 5.89
CA ALA A 538 -22.21 27.70 6.45
C ALA A 538 -22.79 27.42 7.84
N MET A 539 -23.00 26.14 8.15
CA MET A 539 -23.60 25.70 9.39
C MET A 539 -22.54 25.59 10.50
N GLY A 540 -22.80 26.27 11.60
CA GLY A 540 -22.17 26.03 12.90
C GLY A 540 -23.15 25.33 13.84
N VAL A 541 -22.65 24.42 14.68
CA VAL A 541 -23.44 23.78 15.74
C VAL A 541 -22.68 23.93 17.06
N VAL A 542 -23.29 24.61 18.03
CA VAL A 542 -22.73 24.69 19.39
C VAL A 542 -23.25 23.53 20.23
N VAL A 543 -22.35 22.90 20.98
CA VAL A 543 -22.68 21.84 21.94
C VAL A 543 -22.49 22.35 23.36
N LEU A 544 -23.52 22.12 24.19
CA LEU A 544 -23.48 22.37 25.62
C LEU A 544 -23.87 21.11 26.39
N ASN A 545 -23.39 20.99 27.62
CA ASN A 545 -23.90 20.00 28.56
C ASN A 545 -24.82 20.67 29.59
N THR A 546 -25.86 19.94 29.96
CA THR A 546 -26.88 20.34 30.95
C THR A 546 -26.52 19.76 32.34
N PRO A 547 -27.33 20.01 33.38
CA PRO A 547 -27.11 19.42 34.71
C PRO A 547 -27.03 17.90 34.71
N SER A 548 -27.92 17.21 34.01
CA SER A 548 -28.03 15.75 34.06
C SER A 548 -26.73 15.04 33.64
N PHE A 549 -25.95 15.59 32.71
CA PHE A 549 -24.70 15.01 32.20
C PHE A 549 -23.76 14.44 33.27
N PHE A 550 -23.57 15.15 34.39
CA PHE A 550 -22.49 14.82 35.32
C PHE A 550 -22.73 13.52 36.11
N GLU A 551 -23.94 13.37 36.67
CA GLU A 551 -24.26 12.21 37.51
C GLU A 551 -24.83 11.03 36.72
N THR A 552 -25.30 11.24 35.50
CA THR A 552 -25.83 10.16 34.67
C THR A 552 -24.77 9.67 33.69
N THR A 553 -24.31 10.53 32.78
CA THR A 553 -23.48 10.15 31.63
C THR A 553 -22.01 10.08 32.00
N PHE A 554 -21.47 11.15 32.58
CA PHE A 554 -20.07 11.23 32.97
C PHE A 554 -19.71 10.20 34.05
N LYS A 555 -20.55 10.04 35.07
CA LYS A 555 -20.39 9.01 36.11
C LYS A 555 -20.28 7.61 35.53
N LYS A 556 -21.22 7.20 34.67
CA LYS A 556 -21.19 5.88 34.00
C LYS A 556 -19.93 5.69 33.18
N TRP A 557 -19.55 6.70 32.39
CA TRP A 557 -18.36 6.63 31.55
C TRP A 557 -17.09 6.46 32.38
N ILE A 558 -16.89 7.25 33.44
CA ILE A 558 -15.66 7.15 34.23
C ILE A 558 -15.60 5.85 35.03
N GLN A 559 -16.74 5.35 35.53
CA GLN A 559 -16.84 4.04 36.16
C GLN A 559 -16.45 2.92 35.18
N ALA A 560 -16.85 3.01 33.91
CA ALA A 560 -16.46 2.02 32.89
C ALA A 560 -14.95 2.05 32.54
N LYS A 561 -14.25 3.17 32.78
CA LYS A 561 -12.79 3.26 32.56
C LYS A 561 -11.97 2.71 33.73
N HIS A 562 -12.61 2.49 34.89
CA HIS A 562 -11.99 1.95 36.10
C HIS A 562 -11.80 0.43 35.98
N ARG A 563 -10.57 -0.04 36.23
CA ARG A 563 -10.23 -1.47 36.15
C ARG A 563 -10.45 -2.17 37.49
N PRO A 564 -10.72 -3.50 37.50
CA PRO A 564 -10.78 -4.27 38.74
C PRO A 564 -9.49 -4.10 39.57
N ASN A 565 -9.63 -3.75 40.85
CA ASN A 565 -8.54 -3.51 41.81
C ASN A 565 -7.65 -2.27 41.54
N GLU A 566 -7.98 -1.41 40.57
CA GLU A 566 -7.26 -0.15 40.33
C GLU A 566 -7.60 0.87 41.43
N ARG A 567 -6.61 1.60 41.95
CA ARG A 567 -6.88 2.69 42.91
C ARG A 567 -7.31 3.97 42.18
N VAL A 568 -8.10 4.82 42.83
CA VAL A 568 -8.57 6.09 42.24
C VAL A 568 -7.40 6.99 41.82
N GLU A 569 -6.29 6.98 42.57
CA GLU A 569 -5.08 7.74 42.24
C GLU A 569 -4.38 7.22 40.97
N GLU A 570 -4.52 5.93 40.67
CA GLU A 570 -3.97 5.31 39.46
C GLU A 570 -4.84 5.65 38.25
N LEU A 571 -6.17 5.57 38.41
CA LEU A 571 -7.12 6.04 37.41
C LEU A 571 -6.92 7.52 37.08
N ALA A 572 -6.69 8.35 38.10
CA ALA A 572 -6.45 9.78 37.94
C ALA A 572 -5.23 10.09 37.05
N LYS A 573 -4.15 9.31 37.16
CA LYS A 573 -2.94 9.48 36.33
C LYS A 573 -3.18 9.22 34.85
N ARG A 574 -4.20 8.44 34.48
CA ARG A 574 -4.59 8.20 33.08
C ARG A 574 -5.25 9.40 32.42
N PHE A 575 -5.70 10.38 33.21
CA PHE A 575 -6.40 11.58 32.73
C PHE A 575 -5.73 12.87 33.25
N PRO A 576 -4.51 13.20 32.79
CA PRO A 576 -3.73 14.33 33.31
C PRO A 576 -4.39 15.69 33.05
N ALA A 577 -5.14 15.83 31.95
CA ALA A 577 -5.93 17.03 31.63
C ALA A 577 -7.30 17.08 32.36
N GLY A 578 -7.59 16.07 33.18
CA GLY A 578 -8.87 15.88 33.86
C GLY A 578 -9.83 14.95 33.09
N PRO A 579 -10.68 14.19 33.79
CA PRO A 579 -11.53 13.17 33.20
C PRO A 579 -12.66 13.75 32.31
N ILE A 580 -13.13 14.96 32.59
CA ILE A 580 -14.14 15.63 31.76
C ILE A 580 -13.57 15.99 30.39
N SER A 581 -12.37 16.58 30.34
CA SER A 581 -11.71 16.91 29.08
C SER A 581 -11.46 15.64 28.26
N ALA A 582 -11.06 14.55 28.91
CA ALA A 582 -10.87 13.25 28.27
C ALA A 582 -12.17 12.69 27.66
N TYR A 583 -13.30 12.80 28.38
CA TYR A 583 -14.62 12.41 27.86
C TYR A 583 -14.95 13.15 26.56
N PHE A 584 -14.80 14.48 26.56
CA PHE A 584 -15.13 15.29 25.38
C PHE A 584 -14.13 15.10 24.24
N ASN A 585 -12.85 14.85 24.52
CA ASN A 585 -11.89 14.50 23.47
C ASN A 585 -12.29 13.19 22.78
N GLU A 586 -12.63 12.15 23.55
CA GLU A 586 -13.10 10.86 23.00
C GLU A 586 -14.35 11.05 22.14
N LYS A 587 -15.34 11.82 22.60
CA LYS A 587 -16.55 12.11 21.83
C LYS A 587 -16.27 12.95 20.58
N PHE A 588 -15.40 13.95 20.65
CA PHE A 588 -15.05 14.78 19.49
C PHE A 588 -14.26 13.99 18.45
N ASP A 589 -13.45 13.03 18.86
CA ASP A 589 -12.76 12.13 17.93
C ASP A 589 -13.75 11.20 17.22
N VAL A 590 -14.77 10.70 17.92
CA VAL A 590 -15.89 9.96 17.31
C VAL A 590 -16.62 10.84 16.28
N VAL A 591 -16.89 12.11 16.58
CA VAL A 591 -17.47 13.04 15.59
C VAL A 591 -16.55 13.21 14.39
N LYS A 592 -15.25 13.47 14.57
CA LYS A 592 -14.31 13.62 13.45
C LYS A 592 -14.25 12.36 12.57
N GLU A 593 -14.38 11.18 13.16
CA GLU A 593 -14.43 9.91 12.44
C GLU A 593 -15.75 9.77 11.63
N LEU A 594 -16.88 10.04 12.27
CA LEU A 594 -18.22 10.03 11.64
C LEU A 594 -18.32 10.98 10.44
N PHE A 595 -17.60 12.10 10.49
CA PHE A 595 -17.57 13.11 9.42
C PHE A 595 -16.24 13.12 8.65
N SER A 596 -15.47 12.03 8.65
CA SER A 596 -14.18 11.96 7.96
C SER A 596 -14.27 12.14 6.42
N GLY A 597 -15.45 11.88 5.82
CA GLY A 597 -15.76 12.17 4.42
C GLY A 597 -16.19 13.62 4.14
N SER A 598 -16.45 14.41 5.18
CA SER A 598 -16.95 15.79 5.11
C SER A 598 -15.93 16.80 5.64
N SER A 599 -16.02 18.05 5.16
CA SER A 599 -15.26 19.15 5.76
C SER A 599 -15.89 19.51 7.10
N LEU A 600 -15.27 19.08 8.19
CA LEU A 600 -15.67 19.39 9.56
C LEU A 600 -14.51 20.06 10.31
N VAL A 601 -14.80 21.17 10.98
CA VAL A 601 -13.89 21.82 11.92
C VAL A 601 -14.51 21.77 13.32
N ALA A 602 -13.96 20.90 14.17
CA ALA A 602 -14.34 20.79 15.58
C ALA A 602 -13.41 21.65 16.44
N VAL A 603 -13.99 22.52 17.27
CA VAL A 603 -13.24 23.42 18.17
C VAL A 603 -13.75 23.28 19.59
N HIS A 604 -12.87 22.90 20.53
CA HIS A 604 -13.22 22.84 21.96
C HIS A 604 -13.27 24.23 22.61
N ASP A 605 -13.97 24.34 23.73
CA ASP A 605 -14.10 25.57 24.54
C ASP A 605 -12.76 26.09 25.09
N PHE A 606 -11.80 25.20 25.31
CA PHE A 606 -10.47 25.54 25.80
C PHE A 606 -9.43 25.81 24.69
N GLU A 607 -9.79 25.69 23.41
CA GLU A 607 -8.83 25.87 22.32
C GLU A 607 -8.48 27.34 22.04
N LEU A 608 -7.17 27.63 22.09
CA LEU A 608 -6.61 28.94 21.85
C LEU A 608 -5.71 28.93 20.61
N LEU A 609 -5.64 30.07 19.93
CA LEU A 609 -4.62 30.39 18.93
C LEU A 609 -3.26 30.63 19.61
N PRO A 610 -2.13 30.63 18.87
CA PRO A 610 -0.79 30.87 19.44
C PRO A 610 -0.66 32.19 20.23
N ASN A 611 -1.45 33.20 19.88
CA ASN A 611 -1.53 34.48 20.61
C ASN A 611 -2.42 34.43 21.87
N ARG A 612 -2.81 33.23 22.32
CA ARG A 612 -3.73 32.95 23.45
C ARG A 612 -5.16 33.46 23.25
N ARG A 613 -5.53 33.90 22.05
CA ARG A 613 -6.92 34.26 21.72
C ARG A 613 -7.76 33.00 21.52
N PRO A 614 -9.01 32.92 22.03
CA PRO A 614 -9.93 31.85 21.68
C PRO A 614 -10.06 31.67 20.17
N LYS A 615 -10.08 30.42 19.68
CA LYS A 615 -10.33 30.15 18.26
C LYS A 615 -11.75 30.55 17.84
N ILE A 616 -12.71 30.37 18.74
CA ILE A 616 -14.11 30.75 18.57
C ILE A 616 -14.70 31.24 19.89
N MET A 617 -15.60 32.22 19.85
CA MET A 617 -16.25 32.78 21.04
C MET A 617 -17.51 31.98 21.39
N MET A 618 -17.40 31.06 22.35
CA MET A 618 -18.52 30.20 22.76
C MET A 618 -19.76 30.98 23.21
N THR A 619 -19.57 32.10 23.91
CA THR A 619 -20.67 32.98 24.35
C THR A 619 -21.43 33.56 23.16
N THR A 620 -20.72 33.95 22.10
CA THR A 620 -21.33 34.45 20.86
C THR A 620 -22.05 33.33 20.13
N SER A 621 -21.41 32.16 19.96
CA SER A 621 -22.03 30.99 19.31
C SER A 621 -23.32 30.56 20.03
N GLY A 622 -23.30 30.51 21.37
CA GLY A 622 -24.50 30.21 22.16
C GLY A 622 -25.58 31.27 22.07
N HIS A 623 -25.20 32.55 21.95
CA HIS A 623 -26.17 33.65 21.82
C HIS A 623 -26.87 33.63 20.46
N VAL A 624 -26.09 33.56 19.38
CA VAL A 624 -26.63 33.65 18.02
C VAL A 624 -27.41 32.40 17.63
N SER A 625 -27.06 31.22 18.16
CA SER A 625 -27.81 29.98 17.95
C SER A 625 -29.14 29.91 18.70
N GLY A 626 -29.39 30.81 19.65
CA GLY A 626 -30.59 30.80 20.47
C GLY A 626 -30.54 29.90 21.69
N ALA A 627 -29.41 29.25 21.95
CA ALA A 627 -29.24 28.43 23.14
C ALA A 627 -29.35 29.25 24.42
N VAL A 628 -28.74 30.44 24.45
CA VAL A 628 -28.62 31.28 25.65
C VAL A 628 -28.75 32.76 25.34
N PHE A 629 -29.15 33.55 26.34
CA PHE A 629 -29.04 35.00 26.23
C PHE A 629 -27.70 35.46 26.81
N PHE A 630 -26.94 36.27 26.08
CA PHE A 630 -25.67 36.84 26.54
C PHE A 630 -25.89 38.26 27.05
N TYR A 631 -25.67 38.46 28.36
CA TYR A 631 -25.77 39.74 29.03
C TYR A 631 -24.40 40.42 29.04
N HIS A 632 -24.30 41.53 28.31
CA HIS A 632 -23.08 42.33 28.22
C HIS A 632 -22.94 43.26 29.43
N PRO A 633 -21.71 43.52 29.92
CA PRO A 633 -21.49 44.61 30.87
C PRO A 633 -21.83 45.96 30.22
N PRO A 634 -22.27 46.97 31.01
CA PRO A 634 -22.52 48.33 30.50
C PRO A 634 -21.32 48.90 29.75
N GLU A 635 -21.55 49.71 28.71
CA GLU A 635 -20.49 50.32 27.87
C GLU A 635 -19.44 51.10 28.70
N GLU A 636 -19.87 51.70 29.81
CA GLU A 636 -19.03 52.45 30.76
C GLU A 636 -17.96 51.58 31.46
N ALA A 637 -18.16 50.26 31.51
CA ALA A 637 -17.20 49.30 32.07
C ALA A 637 -16.07 48.93 31.08
N PHE A 638 -16.15 49.35 29.81
CA PHE A 638 -15.08 49.21 28.81
C PHE A 638 -14.03 50.33 28.85
N GLY A 639 -14.12 51.21 29.87
CA GLY A 639 -13.42 52.48 30.01
C GLY A 639 -11.96 52.54 29.58
N ILE A 640 -11.72 53.44 28.63
CA ILE A 640 -10.44 54.02 28.26
C ILE A 640 -9.85 54.77 29.47
N SER A 641 -8.62 54.41 29.81
CA SER A 641 -7.59 55.09 30.63
C SER A 641 -8.03 56.15 31.66
N ASN A 642 -7.77 55.86 32.94
CA ASN A 642 -6.96 56.78 33.74
C ASN A 642 -6.21 56.05 34.86
N LYS A 643 -4.97 56.50 35.09
CA LYS A 643 -3.99 55.97 36.04
C LYS A 643 -4.57 55.78 37.46
N ALA A 644 -5.08 54.59 37.78
CA ALA A 644 -5.08 54.03 39.13
C ALA A 644 -5.44 52.54 39.08
N LEU A 645 -4.55 51.71 39.64
CA LEU A 645 -4.73 50.29 40.00
C LEU A 645 -4.57 49.26 38.87
N LEU A 646 -3.40 48.62 38.90
CA LEU A 646 -2.96 47.39 38.21
C LEU A 646 -3.78 46.13 38.59
N THR A 647 -5.09 46.25 38.83
CA THR A 647 -5.96 45.14 39.27
C THR A 647 -7.28 45.01 38.52
N ASN A 648 -7.57 45.86 37.52
CA ASN A 648 -8.84 45.79 36.78
C ASN A 648 -8.86 44.63 35.77
N LYS A 649 -9.22 43.42 36.25
CA LYS A 649 -9.78 42.36 35.40
C LYS A 649 -10.97 42.96 34.65
N ARG A 650 -10.91 42.99 33.31
CA ARG A 650 -12.04 43.38 32.46
C ARG A 650 -13.25 42.53 32.86
N ARG A 651 -14.36 43.18 33.21
CA ARG A 651 -15.62 42.48 33.51
C ARG A 651 -16.07 41.76 32.25
N THR A 652 -16.30 40.46 32.34
CA THR A 652 -16.87 39.66 31.24
C THR A 652 -18.39 39.61 31.37
N GLY A 653 -19.09 39.53 30.24
CA GLY A 653 -20.52 39.23 30.25
C GLY A 653 -20.81 37.81 30.74
N VAL A 654 -22.10 37.51 30.95
CA VAL A 654 -22.59 36.20 31.40
C VAL A 654 -23.67 35.68 30.47
N CYS A 655 -23.63 34.39 30.16
CA CYS A 655 -24.69 33.71 29.42
C CYS A 655 -25.64 33.01 30.40
N LEU A 656 -26.95 33.17 30.21
CA LEU A 656 -27.97 32.43 30.95
C LEU A 656 -28.85 31.64 29.99
N HIS A 657 -29.02 30.36 30.30
CA HIS A 657 -29.92 29.45 29.61
C HIS A 657 -31.36 29.63 30.12
N PRO A 658 -32.38 29.63 29.25
CA PRO A 658 -33.78 29.79 29.68
C PRO A 658 -34.26 28.75 30.70
N LYS A 659 -33.77 27.51 30.60
CA LYS A 659 -34.14 26.42 31.50
C LYS A 659 -33.18 26.23 32.67
N TYR A 660 -31.88 26.47 32.46
CA TYR A 660 -30.81 26.09 33.41
C TYR A 660 -30.16 27.29 34.07
N GLY A 661 -30.50 28.54 33.70
CA GLY A 661 -29.78 29.71 34.20
C GLY A 661 -28.29 29.58 33.84
N GLY A 662 -27.40 29.66 34.83
CA GLY A 662 -25.99 29.36 34.63
C GLY A 662 -25.58 27.90 34.88
N TYR A 663 -26.52 26.97 35.13
CA TYR A 663 -26.25 25.55 35.36
C TYR A 663 -26.06 24.76 34.04
N PHE A 664 -25.15 25.23 33.19
CA PHE A 664 -24.73 24.54 31.97
C PHE A 664 -23.27 24.89 31.68
N ALA A 665 -22.67 24.24 30.68
CA ALA A 665 -21.39 24.68 30.12
C ALA A 665 -21.31 24.40 28.62
N PHE A 666 -20.74 25.33 27.86
CA PHE A 666 -20.32 25.08 26.48
C PHE A 666 -19.18 24.08 26.45
N ARG A 667 -19.13 23.25 25.41
CA ARG A 667 -18.11 22.21 25.23
C ARG A 667 -17.35 22.31 23.92
N GLY A 668 -17.98 22.86 22.90
CA GLY A 668 -17.33 23.13 21.64
C GLY A 668 -18.31 23.62 20.58
N VAL A 669 -17.75 23.83 19.39
CA VAL A 669 -18.50 24.15 18.18
C VAL A 669 -18.01 23.24 17.06
N PHE A 670 -18.94 22.71 16.29
CA PHE A 670 -18.71 22.02 15.02
C PHE A 670 -19.06 22.97 13.88
N VAL A 671 -18.10 23.30 13.03
CA VAL A 671 -18.33 24.10 11.82
C VAL A 671 -18.27 23.17 10.62
N PHE A 672 -19.28 23.24 9.77
CA PHE A 672 -19.39 22.48 8.53
C PHE A 672 -19.28 23.44 7.35
N PRO A 673 -18.06 23.72 6.82
CA PRO A 673 -17.87 24.75 5.80
C PRO A 673 -18.64 24.50 4.49
N ASN A 674 -18.96 23.23 4.21
CA ASN A 674 -19.64 22.83 2.97
C ASN A 674 -21.14 22.57 3.16
N VAL A 675 -21.64 22.63 4.40
CA VAL A 675 -23.07 22.43 4.72
C VAL A 675 -23.70 23.78 4.95
N HIS A 676 -24.66 24.13 4.10
CA HIS A 676 -25.28 25.46 4.11
C HIS A 676 -26.69 25.38 4.66
N LEU A 677 -26.96 26.18 5.69
CA LEU A 677 -28.32 26.41 6.16
C LEU A 677 -29.12 27.14 5.07
N PRO A 678 -30.41 26.84 4.89
CA PRO A 678 -31.26 27.55 3.94
C PRO A 678 -31.21 29.07 4.12
N ALA A 679 -31.32 29.83 3.02
CA ALA A 679 -31.26 31.29 3.07
C ALA A 679 -32.33 31.89 4.01
N ASP A 680 -33.49 31.24 4.10
CA ASP A 680 -34.61 31.60 4.98
C ASP A 680 -34.49 31.05 6.41
N PHE A 681 -33.50 30.21 6.71
CA PHE A 681 -33.22 29.77 8.08
C PHE A 681 -32.92 30.98 8.97
N LYS A 682 -33.65 31.08 10.08
CA LYS A 682 -33.46 32.08 11.12
C LYS A 682 -33.29 31.39 12.45
N GLU A 683 -32.23 31.74 13.15
CA GLU A 683 -31.99 31.29 14.51
C GLU A 683 -33.11 31.79 15.42
N LYS A 684 -33.54 30.93 16.34
CA LYS A 684 -34.46 31.34 17.40
C LYS A 684 -33.69 32.28 18.33
N ARG A 685 -34.28 33.40 18.72
CA ARG A 685 -33.68 34.24 19.76
C ARG A 685 -33.95 33.62 21.13
N ALA A 686 -32.90 33.41 21.93
CA ALA A 686 -33.07 32.99 23.31
C ALA A 686 -33.87 34.05 24.09
N PRO A 687 -34.82 33.66 24.96
CA PRO A 687 -35.58 34.64 25.73
C PRO A 687 -34.69 35.29 26.79
N MET A 688 -34.93 36.58 27.03
CA MET A 688 -34.29 37.29 28.14
C MET A 688 -34.95 36.87 29.45
N VAL A 689 -34.22 36.15 30.30
CA VAL A 689 -34.69 35.70 31.63
C VAL A 689 -34.55 36.77 32.72
N LEU A 690 -33.77 37.82 32.45
CA LEU A 690 -33.61 38.99 33.31
C LEU A 690 -34.30 40.20 32.66
N ASP A 691 -35.35 40.69 33.32
CA ASP A 691 -36.28 41.72 32.86
C ASP A 691 -35.88 43.16 33.24
N THR A 692 -34.94 43.35 34.16
CA THR A 692 -34.45 44.68 34.57
C THR A 692 -32.93 44.81 34.45
N ILE A 693 -32.43 46.04 34.28
CA ILE A 693 -30.99 46.32 34.18
C ILE A 693 -30.27 45.91 35.47
N GLU A 694 -30.90 46.16 36.64
CA GLU A 694 -30.33 45.83 37.94
C GLU A 694 -30.06 44.33 38.08
N LYS A 695 -31.00 43.49 37.63
CA LYS A 695 -30.82 42.03 37.63
C LYS A 695 -29.71 41.59 36.68
N GLN A 696 -29.57 42.26 35.53
CA GLN A 696 -28.49 41.98 34.57
C GLN A 696 -27.12 42.34 35.16
N GLU A 697 -27.01 43.51 35.78
CA GLU A 697 -25.80 43.95 36.47
C GLU A 697 -25.44 43.04 37.65
N GLU A 698 -26.43 42.63 38.45
CA GLU A 698 -26.23 41.69 39.55
C GLU A 698 -25.69 40.35 39.04
N ALA A 699 -26.29 39.76 38.00
CA ALA A 699 -25.82 38.50 37.43
C ALA A 699 -24.38 38.60 36.91
N ILE A 700 -24.03 39.71 36.24
CA ILE A 700 -22.68 39.98 35.75
C ILE A 700 -21.71 40.17 36.93
N ALA A 701 -22.11 40.89 37.99
CA ALA A 701 -21.29 41.10 39.18
C ALA A 701 -21.02 39.77 39.90
N LEU A 702 -22.06 38.95 40.10
CA LEU A 702 -21.94 37.62 40.70
C LEU A 702 -21.02 36.72 39.86
N PHE A 703 -21.14 36.73 38.53
CA PHE A 703 -20.26 35.94 37.67
C PHE A 703 -18.79 36.39 37.75
N ASN A 704 -18.51 37.69 37.81
CA ASN A 704 -17.13 38.18 37.83
C ASN A 704 -16.48 38.11 39.22
N HIS A 705 -17.25 38.29 40.29
CA HIS A 705 -16.74 38.45 41.65
C HIS A 705 -17.05 37.27 42.58
N HIS A 706 -17.99 36.39 42.22
CA HIS A 706 -18.48 35.31 43.09
C HIS A 706 -18.74 33.99 42.34
N TRP A 707 -18.15 33.75 41.16
CA TRP A 707 -18.45 32.55 40.36
C TRP A 707 -18.30 31.21 41.10
N TRP A 708 -17.41 31.13 42.10
CA TRP A 708 -17.12 29.91 42.84
C TRP A 708 -18.24 29.51 43.82
N ASP A 709 -19.03 30.46 44.30
CA ASP A 709 -20.17 30.19 45.18
C ASP A 709 -21.42 29.75 44.42
N GLY A 710 -21.39 29.85 43.08
CA GLY A 710 -22.42 29.35 42.18
C GLY A 710 -23.67 30.22 42.07
N LYS A 711 -23.82 31.29 42.85
CA LYS A 711 -25.08 32.08 42.92
C LYS A 711 -25.51 32.69 41.60
N PHE A 712 -24.55 33.10 40.75
CA PHE A 712 -24.86 33.64 39.43
C PHE A 712 -25.67 32.64 38.57
N ARG A 713 -25.56 31.34 38.86
CA ARG A 713 -26.26 30.29 38.12
C ARG A 713 -27.76 30.28 38.41
N ASP A 714 -28.18 30.80 39.55
CA ASP A 714 -29.59 30.92 39.94
C ASP A 714 -30.29 32.14 39.30
N CYS A 715 -29.54 33.05 38.67
CA CYS A 715 -30.12 34.17 37.95
C CYS A 715 -31.01 33.66 36.81
N GLY A 716 -32.24 34.18 36.72
CA GLY A 716 -33.25 33.75 35.75
C GLY A 716 -34.14 32.60 36.21
N ASN A 717 -34.10 32.22 37.50
CA ASN A 717 -34.95 31.19 38.12
C ASN A 717 -34.92 29.84 37.38
N PRO A 718 -33.76 29.16 37.34
CA PRO A 718 -33.59 27.92 36.59
C PRO A 718 -34.48 26.80 37.12
N VAL A 719 -35.05 26.05 36.18
CA VAL A 719 -35.93 24.91 36.42
C VAL A 719 -35.13 23.69 36.86
N GLU A 720 -33.94 23.50 36.28
CA GLU A 720 -33.06 22.38 36.54
C GLU A 720 -31.66 22.88 36.88
N LYS A 721 -31.07 22.33 37.94
CA LYS A 721 -29.82 22.82 38.54
C LYS A 721 -28.81 21.68 38.68
N TYR A 722 -27.54 22.04 38.77
CA TYR A 722 -26.49 21.10 39.16
C TYR A 722 -26.78 20.52 40.55
N SER A 723 -26.45 19.25 40.76
CA SER A 723 -26.49 18.65 42.10
C SER A 723 -25.45 19.30 43.02
N ASP A 724 -25.64 19.13 44.33
CA ASP A 724 -24.65 19.58 45.33
C ASP A 724 -23.26 18.98 45.06
N LEU A 725 -23.21 17.72 44.61
CA LEU A 725 -21.96 17.04 44.26
C LEU A 725 -21.32 17.67 43.02
N GLN A 726 -22.10 17.92 41.97
CA GLN A 726 -21.63 18.54 40.73
C GLN A 726 -21.13 19.97 40.96
N LEU A 727 -21.85 20.77 41.76
CA LEU A 727 -21.43 22.09 42.18
C LEU A 727 -20.10 22.03 42.94
N LYS A 728 -20.03 21.15 43.96
CA LYS A 728 -18.80 20.94 44.74
C LYS A 728 -17.64 20.53 43.84
N TYR A 729 -17.86 19.66 42.87
CA TYR A 729 -16.84 19.23 41.91
C TYR A 729 -16.31 20.39 41.07
N PHE A 730 -17.19 21.19 40.45
CA PHE A 730 -16.77 22.28 39.58
C PHE A 730 -16.15 23.46 40.32
N SER A 731 -16.61 23.76 41.53
CA SER A 731 -16.02 24.79 42.40
C SER A 731 -14.71 24.35 43.06
N THR A 732 -14.38 23.05 43.04
CA THR A 732 -13.11 22.53 43.54
C THR A 732 -12.01 22.65 42.48
N MET A 733 -10.79 22.98 42.92
CA MET A 733 -9.60 23.05 42.06
C MET A 733 -9.33 21.72 41.35
N PRO A 734 -8.88 21.70 40.07
CA PRO A 734 -8.73 20.48 39.28
C PRO A 734 -7.99 19.33 39.97
N GLU A 735 -6.90 19.63 40.67
CA GLU A 735 -6.07 18.65 41.39
C GLU A 735 -6.78 17.96 42.57
N LYS A 736 -7.84 18.57 43.11
CA LYS A 736 -8.63 18.03 44.24
C LYS A 736 -9.96 17.43 43.79
N ARG A 737 -10.28 17.42 42.50
CA ARG A 737 -11.57 16.94 41.99
C ARG A 737 -11.76 15.43 42.12
N TRP A 738 -10.68 14.65 42.04
CA TRP A 738 -10.74 13.19 42.15
C TRP A 738 -11.25 12.70 43.50
N SER A 739 -10.90 13.37 44.60
CA SER A 739 -11.39 13.00 45.93
C SER A 739 -12.90 13.24 46.10
N ILE A 740 -13.48 14.17 45.34
CA ILE A 740 -14.92 14.46 45.36
C ILE A 740 -15.72 13.27 44.79
N ILE A 741 -15.20 12.63 43.74
CA ILE A 741 -15.87 11.52 43.05
C ILE A 741 -15.30 10.14 43.41
N ALA A 742 -14.36 10.05 44.36
CA ALA A 742 -13.74 8.78 44.75
C ALA A 742 -14.76 7.73 45.21
N HIS A 743 -15.86 8.17 45.84
CA HIS A 743 -16.96 7.31 46.28
C HIS A 743 -17.77 6.68 45.12
N TRP A 744 -17.53 7.07 43.85
CA TRP A 744 -18.13 6.40 42.69
C TRP A 744 -17.47 5.06 42.35
N PHE A 745 -16.29 4.78 42.92
CA PHE A 745 -15.48 3.59 42.63
C PHE A 745 -15.35 2.64 43.84
N GLN A 746 -16.14 2.91 44.88
CA GLN A 746 -16.35 2.05 46.05
C GLN A 746 -17.63 1.25 45.84
#